data_AF-A0AAF0BVI1-F1
#
_entry.id   AF-A0AAF0BVI1-F1
#
_cell.length_a   1.000
_cell.length_b   1.000
_cell.length_c   1.000
_cell.angle_alpha   90.00
_cell.angle_beta   90.00
_cell.angle_gamma   90.00
#
_symmetry.space_group_name_H-M   'P 1'
#
loop_
_entity.id
_entity.type
_entity.pdbx_description
1 polymer ?
#
loop_
_entity_poly.entity_id
_entity_poly.type
_entity_poly.pdbx_seq_one_letter_code
_entity_poly.pdbx_strand_id
1 'polypeptide(L)'
;MATSRMAEQIGRVLGGRYRLVAPVGRGASAQVFVADDVRLRRQVAVKVLHDALADDQEFLRRFRTEAQAAAALNHPHVMAVYDWGQDGDESPWIVTEYLGGGSLRALLDRGHRLTPSQALVVGLQAARGLDYAHRRGFVHRDVKPANLLFGDEGRLRIADFGLARALAEAAWTEPQGAVVGTARYASPEQAQGLALTGHADVYSLALVLVEAVTGEVPFATDTTLGTLMARVGKPLEVPEALGALAAPLAEAGAPDPDERLDGRALAAALTRVATELPRPAPVPLAGAVDVDLADDPHPTELPGSGPVTPSRDDLEVPAFVRSGAVVAGGDAVGADDGDAPAVGDHDGTVLTDARGAGLAGAPDPADGTLAWRPDAEGTGPGEARGDGPDDATTVGAPPTGPTGPRRAVAFAPVDDDRTRVVDVPPPAPPRDDDRTRVVDVPPPAPPSDGGALGDGPEGWGDDPDDPDELDDEEPWDPRSPTGRRRRWPGRLAALVFALAVGAVVALVVADLTEATPVHAVPTVADQSVGSARADLSELGWEVVVEEVRRDGTTAGDVLGTRPDAGTDLAEGEAVTLLVSEGATLVDLPAVAAGMDLEEATDLLTFSGLEPDVTRRFDEEVPADVVISVADDLPDPVERGTPVGLVVSDGPEPRTIPGDLAGQPQDAVVGALTELGLATDVQGEFSDDVDAGLVIGTAPGAGAEVDRDSTVEVVVSQGPDLVTVPDVSGAGSLAAAVDALEAAGLVAGDVEGPATGTPSGTTPGVGQEVRRGSRVDITLE
;
A
#
# COMPACT_ATOMS: atom_id res chain seq x y z
N MET A 1 -28.92 13.02 -7.85
CA MET A 1 -29.21 13.20 -6.40
C MET A 1 -28.11 14.00 -5.71
N ALA A 2 -26.89 13.47 -5.56
CA ALA A 2 -25.84 14.07 -4.72
C ALA A 2 -25.47 15.54 -5.08
N THR A 3 -25.41 15.87 -6.37
CA THR A 3 -25.08 17.22 -6.87
C THR A 3 -26.00 18.34 -6.37
N SER A 4 -27.21 18.02 -5.90
CA SER A 4 -28.13 19.00 -5.27
C SER A 4 -27.53 19.60 -4.00
N ARG A 5 -26.97 18.77 -3.11
CA ARG A 5 -26.50 19.20 -1.77
C ARG A 5 -25.31 20.16 -1.81
N MET A 6 -24.40 20.03 -2.79
CA MET A 6 -23.29 20.98 -2.92
C MET A 6 -23.77 22.35 -3.41
N ALA A 7 -24.76 22.38 -4.30
CA ALA A 7 -25.37 23.63 -4.75
C ALA A 7 -26.20 24.30 -3.64
N GLU A 8 -26.88 23.53 -2.79
CA GLU A 8 -27.63 24.00 -1.62
C GLU A 8 -26.76 24.72 -0.57
N GLN A 9 -25.45 24.44 -0.50
CA GLN A 9 -24.54 25.15 0.40
C GLN A 9 -24.02 26.49 -0.15
N ILE A 10 -24.20 26.79 -1.45
CA ILE A 10 -23.70 28.03 -2.05
C ILE A 10 -24.42 29.25 -1.44
N GLY A 11 -23.66 30.24 -1.00
CA GLY A 11 -24.16 31.42 -0.30
C GLY A 11 -24.27 31.29 1.23
N ARG A 12 -24.13 30.08 1.80
CA ARG A 12 -23.99 29.87 3.26
C ARG A 12 -22.78 30.63 3.78
N VAL A 13 -22.87 31.19 4.99
CA VAL A 13 -21.80 32.03 5.60
C VAL A 13 -21.33 31.39 6.89
N LEU A 14 -20.25 30.60 6.81
CA LEU A 14 -19.66 29.89 7.93
C LEU A 14 -18.92 30.85 8.88
N GLY A 15 -19.03 30.62 10.19
CA GLY A 15 -18.46 31.48 11.24
C GLY A 15 -18.90 32.95 11.19
N GLY A 16 -19.99 33.27 10.47
CA GLY A 16 -20.37 34.64 10.14
C GLY A 16 -19.28 35.42 9.38
N ARG A 17 -18.39 34.73 8.65
CA ARG A 17 -17.21 35.30 7.98
C ARG A 17 -16.96 34.76 6.56
N TYR A 18 -17.16 33.47 6.33
CA TYR A 18 -16.75 32.80 5.09
C TYR A 18 -17.97 32.45 4.25
N ARG A 19 -18.25 33.25 3.21
CA ARG A 19 -19.37 32.98 2.30
C ARG A 19 -18.94 31.99 1.23
N LEU A 20 -19.54 30.81 1.17
CA LEU A 20 -19.29 29.82 0.13
C LEU A 20 -19.76 30.37 -1.24
N VAL A 21 -18.89 30.34 -2.26
CA VAL A 21 -19.13 30.94 -3.58
C VAL A 21 -19.31 29.86 -4.66
N ALA A 22 -18.44 28.85 -4.68
CA ALA A 22 -18.48 27.77 -5.67
C ALA A 22 -17.83 26.49 -5.09
N PRO A 23 -18.28 25.29 -5.47
CA PRO A 23 -17.55 24.05 -5.20
C PRO A 23 -16.23 24.01 -6.00
N VAL A 24 -15.20 23.40 -5.41
CA VAL A 24 -13.90 23.10 -6.05
C VAL A 24 -13.77 21.60 -6.30
N GLY A 25 -14.28 20.78 -5.39
CA GLY A 25 -14.21 19.32 -5.47
C GLY A 25 -14.75 18.66 -4.21
N ARG A 26 -14.67 17.32 -4.17
CA ARG A 26 -15.09 16.48 -3.05
C ARG A 26 -14.05 15.39 -2.84
N GLY A 27 -13.72 15.11 -1.59
CA GLY A 27 -12.96 13.92 -1.19
C GLY A 27 -13.79 13.04 -0.26
N ALA A 28 -13.25 11.87 0.12
CA ALA A 28 -13.94 10.91 1.00
C ALA A 28 -14.48 11.57 2.28
N SER A 29 -13.67 12.38 2.97
CA SER A 29 -14.02 12.97 4.27
C SER A 29 -14.66 14.35 4.21
N ALA A 30 -14.57 15.08 3.08
CA ALA A 30 -14.91 16.51 3.03
C ALA A 30 -15.30 17.03 1.63
N GLN A 31 -16.03 18.14 1.62
CA GLN A 31 -16.35 18.95 0.44
C GLN A 31 -15.53 20.23 0.45
N VAL A 32 -14.94 20.63 -0.68
CA VAL A 32 -14.09 21.81 -0.80
C VAL A 32 -14.78 22.88 -1.64
N PHE A 33 -14.79 24.10 -1.13
CA PHE A 33 -15.42 25.28 -1.76
C PHE A 33 -14.43 26.44 -1.84
N VAL A 34 -14.59 27.29 -2.87
CA VAL A 34 -14.07 28.67 -2.84
C VAL A 34 -15.02 29.49 -1.99
N ALA A 35 -14.49 30.31 -1.08
CA ALA A 35 -15.27 31.23 -0.27
C ALA A 35 -14.68 32.64 -0.25
N ASP A 36 -15.54 33.64 -0.06
CA ASP A 36 -15.13 35.00 0.27
C ASP A 36 -14.94 35.14 1.79
N ASP A 37 -13.73 35.51 2.23
CA ASP A 37 -13.53 36.08 3.56
C ASP A 37 -14.10 37.50 3.57
N VAL A 38 -15.35 37.67 4.01
CA VAL A 38 -16.06 38.96 3.88
C VAL A 38 -15.44 40.08 4.73
N ARG A 39 -14.54 39.74 5.67
CA ARG A 39 -13.81 40.70 6.51
C ARG A 39 -12.53 41.18 5.82
N LEU A 40 -11.72 40.26 5.30
CA LEU A 40 -10.44 40.58 4.65
C LEU A 40 -10.55 40.84 3.14
N ARG A 41 -11.71 40.55 2.51
CA ARG A 41 -11.98 40.69 1.07
C ARG A 41 -10.98 39.96 0.18
N ARG A 42 -10.69 38.71 0.55
CA ARG A 42 -9.89 37.75 -0.22
C ARG A 42 -10.67 36.47 -0.44
N GLN A 43 -10.37 35.76 -1.52
CA GLN A 43 -10.82 34.39 -1.67
C GLN A 43 -9.97 33.46 -0.80
N VAL A 44 -10.59 32.41 -0.29
CA VAL A 44 -9.99 31.34 0.52
C VAL A 44 -10.59 30.00 0.09
N ALA A 45 -9.86 28.91 0.27
CA ALA A 45 -10.44 27.58 0.18
C ALA A 45 -11.07 27.23 1.54
N VAL A 46 -12.24 26.58 1.52
CA VAL A 46 -12.93 26.11 2.73
C VAL A 46 -13.29 24.65 2.54
N LYS A 47 -12.77 23.80 3.43
CA LYS A 47 -12.99 22.36 3.45
C LYS A 47 -13.96 22.04 4.59
N VAL A 48 -15.17 21.65 4.24
CA VAL A 48 -16.28 21.31 5.15
C VAL A 48 -16.33 19.79 5.26
N LEU A 49 -16.21 19.25 6.48
CA LEU A 49 -16.23 17.80 6.71
C LEU A 49 -17.65 17.22 6.53
N HIS A 50 -17.76 15.92 6.27
CA HIS A 50 -19.07 15.25 6.19
C HIS A 50 -19.73 15.14 7.57
N ASP A 51 -21.07 15.23 7.61
CA ASP A 51 -21.85 15.36 8.86
C ASP A 51 -21.66 14.19 9.84
N ALA A 52 -21.33 12.99 9.34
CA ALA A 52 -21.01 11.82 10.16
C ALA A 52 -19.80 12.01 11.09
N LEU A 53 -18.94 13.00 10.83
CA LEU A 53 -17.79 13.37 11.65
C LEU A 53 -18.09 14.51 12.65
N ALA A 54 -19.33 15.01 12.70
CA ALA A 54 -19.72 16.12 13.58
C ALA A 54 -20.10 15.66 15.01
N ASP A 55 -20.59 14.43 15.18
CA ASP A 55 -21.03 13.90 16.48
C ASP A 55 -19.87 13.36 17.33
N ASP A 56 -18.78 12.88 16.71
CA ASP A 56 -17.62 12.32 17.42
C ASP A 56 -16.79 13.41 18.13
N GLN A 57 -16.98 13.50 19.45
CA GLN A 57 -16.28 14.43 20.33
C GLN A 57 -14.77 14.14 20.49
N GLU A 58 -14.33 12.90 20.29
CA GLU A 58 -12.90 12.54 20.28
C GLU A 58 -12.26 12.96 18.96
N PHE A 59 -12.85 12.62 17.82
CA PHE A 59 -12.40 13.12 16.51
C PHE A 59 -12.34 14.64 16.50
N LEU A 60 -13.40 15.34 16.94
CA LEU A 60 -13.39 16.81 17.04
C LEU A 60 -12.26 17.35 17.91
N ARG A 61 -11.91 16.68 19.02
CA ARG A 61 -10.79 17.06 19.89
C ARG A 61 -9.43 16.86 19.20
N ARG A 62 -9.25 15.76 18.46
CA ARG A 62 -8.03 15.48 17.67
C ARG A 62 -7.91 16.47 16.51
N PHE A 63 -8.95 16.60 15.67
CA PHE A 63 -9.04 17.55 14.56
C PHE A 63 -8.74 19.00 14.97
N ARG A 64 -9.33 19.50 16.06
CA ARG A 64 -9.05 20.87 16.55
C ARG A 64 -7.58 21.06 16.97
N THR A 65 -6.97 20.02 17.54
CA THR A 65 -5.54 20.03 17.92
C THR A 65 -4.65 20.04 16.69
N GLU A 66 -4.94 19.20 15.70
CA GLU A 66 -4.19 19.11 14.44
C GLU A 66 -4.34 20.38 13.58
N ALA A 67 -5.55 20.96 13.48
CA ALA A 67 -5.80 22.21 12.78
C ALA A 67 -5.07 23.41 13.42
N GLN A 68 -5.03 23.48 14.76
CA GLN A 68 -4.22 24.48 15.47
C GLN A 68 -2.71 24.30 15.23
N ALA A 69 -2.24 23.06 15.24
CA ALA A 69 -0.84 22.73 15.01
C ALA A 69 -0.42 23.06 13.56
N ALA A 70 -1.23 22.69 12.57
CA ALA A 70 -0.99 23.02 11.16
C ALA A 70 -1.00 24.54 10.90
N ALA A 71 -1.85 25.31 11.59
CA ALA A 71 -1.87 26.77 11.50
C ALA A 71 -0.61 27.47 12.06
N ALA A 72 0.26 26.75 12.78
CA ALA A 72 1.58 27.25 13.19
C ALA A 72 2.64 27.12 12.09
N LEU A 73 2.37 26.40 10.98
CA LEU A 73 3.29 26.23 9.87
C LEU A 73 3.21 27.44 8.91
N ASN A 74 4.37 28.05 8.62
CA ASN A 74 4.48 29.18 7.70
C ASN A 74 5.76 29.04 6.85
N HIS A 75 5.59 28.59 5.61
CA HIS A 75 6.67 28.32 4.67
C HIS A 75 6.17 28.44 3.22
N PRO A 76 6.95 28.97 2.25
CA PRO A 76 6.48 29.17 0.86
C PRO A 76 6.04 27.92 0.08
N HIS A 77 6.27 26.71 0.62
CA HIS A 77 5.86 25.43 0.04
C HIS A 77 4.94 24.60 0.96
N VAL A 78 4.40 25.20 2.01
CA VAL A 78 3.37 24.61 2.89
C VAL A 78 2.12 25.49 2.78
N MET A 79 0.96 24.88 2.54
CA MET A 79 -0.31 25.62 2.46
C MET A 79 -0.62 26.27 3.81
N ALA A 80 -0.89 27.57 3.79
CA ALA A 80 -1.30 28.27 5.00
C ALA A 80 -2.74 27.90 5.41
N VAL A 81 -2.91 27.39 6.63
CA VAL A 81 -4.21 27.35 7.32
C VAL A 81 -4.45 28.73 7.92
N TYR A 82 -5.63 29.30 7.69
CA TYR A 82 -6.00 30.65 8.13
C TYR A 82 -7.00 30.69 9.29
N ASP A 83 -7.87 29.69 9.39
CA ASP A 83 -8.97 29.65 10.35
C ASP A 83 -9.55 28.22 10.40
N TRP A 84 -10.28 27.90 11.45
CA TRP A 84 -11.10 26.69 11.56
C TRP A 84 -12.29 26.97 12.48
N GLY A 85 -13.35 26.18 12.37
CA GLY A 85 -14.53 26.39 13.20
C GLY A 85 -15.60 25.31 13.04
N GLN A 86 -16.71 25.57 13.72
CA GLN A 86 -17.92 24.75 13.72
C GLN A 86 -19.08 25.67 14.12
N ASP A 87 -20.19 25.64 13.39
CA ASP A 87 -21.33 26.54 13.61
C ASP A 87 -22.44 25.80 14.37
N GLY A 88 -22.32 25.73 15.70
CA GLY A 88 -23.20 24.92 16.54
C GLY A 88 -22.92 23.42 16.37
N ASP A 89 -23.97 22.64 16.17
CA ASP A 89 -23.89 21.18 15.94
C ASP A 89 -23.70 20.83 14.45
N GLU A 90 -23.51 21.82 13.57
CA GLU A 90 -23.22 21.60 12.15
C GLU A 90 -21.79 21.06 11.92
N SER A 91 -21.51 20.54 10.71
CA SER A 91 -20.18 20.03 10.35
C SER A 91 -19.02 21.01 10.62
N PRO A 92 -17.89 20.52 11.19
CA PRO A 92 -16.67 21.29 11.32
C PRO A 92 -16.05 21.65 9.97
N TRP A 93 -15.35 22.79 9.92
CA TRP A 93 -14.73 23.34 8.72
C TRP A 93 -13.35 23.92 8.99
N ILE A 94 -12.50 23.91 7.95
CA ILE A 94 -11.15 24.51 7.96
C ILE A 94 -10.96 25.41 6.74
N VAL A 95 -10.21 26.50 6.92
CA VAL A 95 -10.00 27.56 5.91
C VAL A 95 -8.53 27.69 5.58
N THR A 96 -8.19 27.70 4.29
CA THR A 96 -6.81 27.69 3.80
C THR A 96 -6.57 28.67 2.64
N GLU A 97 -5.31 28.81 2.22
CA GLU A 97 -4.91 29.49 0.99
C GLU A 97 -5.66 28.90 -0.23
N TYR A 98 -6.35 29.75 -1.00
CA TYR A 98 -6.90 29.36 -2.30
C TYR A 98 -5.80 29.35 -3.36
N LEU A 99 -5.71 28.26 -4.14
CA LEU A 99 -4.64 28.01 -5.10
C LEU A 99 -5.25 27.77 -6.49
N GLY A 100 -5.33 28.82 -7.31
CA GLY A 100 -6.01 28.82 -8.60
C GLY A 100 -5.29 28.07 -9.73
N GLY A 101 -4.07 27.56 -9.48
CA GLY A 101 -3.27 26.74 -10.39
C GLY A 101 -3.57 25.24 -10.36
N GLY A 102 -4.48 24.79 -9.48
CA GLY A 102 -4.89 23.38 -9.37
C GLY A 102 -3.90 22.46 -8.64
N SER A 103 -4.12 21.15 -8.73
CA SER A 103 -3.27 20.10 -8.15
C SER A 103 -2.43 19.38 -9.23
N LEU A 104 -1.36 18.71 -8.81
CA LEU A 104 -0.58 17.85 -9.70
C LEU A 104 -1.42 16.69 -10.24
N ARG A 105 -2.33 16.12 -9.44
CA ARG A 105 -3.30 15.10 -9.91
C ARG A 105 -4.08 15.59 -11.12
N ALA A 106 -4.72 16.76 -11.01
CA ALA A 106 -5.51 17.37 -12.08
C ALA A 106 -4.70 17.76 -13.34
N LEU A 107 -3.37 17.82 -13.24
CA LEU A 107 -2.46 17.93 -14.40
C LEU A 107 -2.23 16.55 -15.05
N LEU A 108 -1.98 15.52 -14.25
CA LEU A 108 -1.75 14.15 -14.72
C LEU A 108 -3.01 13.52 -15.35
N ASP A 109 -4.20 13.82 -14.83
CA ASP A 109 -5.49 13.35 -15.37
C ASP A 109 -5.77 13.92 -16.77
N ARG A 110 -5.32 15.15 -17.05
CA ARG A 110 -5.38 15.78 -18.38
C ARG A 110 -4.35 15.22 -19.37
N GLY A 111 -3.71 14.10 -19.04
CA GLY A 111 -2.68 13.46 -19.86
C GLY A 111 -1.36 14.24 -19.95
N HIS A 112 -1.20 15.33 -19.20
CA HIS A 112 0.09 16.03 -19.13
C HIS A 112 1.08 15.24 -18.27
N ARG A 113 2.35 15.32 -18.62
CA ARG A 113 3.49 14.76 -17.85
C ARG A 113 4.53 15.84 -17.68
N LEU A 114 5.28 15.77 -16.58
CA LEU A 114 6.39 16.67 -16.32
C LEU A 114 7.64 16.19 -17.05
N THR A 115 8.38 17.11 -17.66
CA THR A 115 9.78 16.83 -18.02
C THR A 115 10.60 16.61 -16.74
N PRO A 116 11.73 15.87 -16.77
CA PRO A 116 12.60 15.72 -15.60
C PRO A 116 13.01 17.06 -14.98
N SER A 117 13.21 18.11 -15.77
CA SER A 117 13.48 19.46 -15.26
C SER A 117 12.32 20.08 -14.47
N GLN A 118 11.07 19.85 -14.89
CA GLN A 118 9.88 20.28 -14.16
C GLN A 118 9.66 19.42 -12.89
N ALA A 119 9.87 18.10 -12.98
CA ALA A 119 9.82 17.20 -11.85
C ALA A 119 10.87 17.59 -10.78
N LEU A 120 12.10 17.96 -11.19
CA LEU A 120 13.11 18.50 -10.28
C LEU A 120 12.62 19.74 -9.54
N VAL A 121 11.98 20.69 -10.24
CA VAL A 121 11.44 21.92 -9.64
C VAL A 121 10.29 21.64 -8.67
N VAL A 122 9.42 20.67 -8.99
CA VAL A 122 8.33 20.21 -8.11
C VAL A 122 8.89 19.53 -6.87
N GLY A 123 9.77 18.54 -7.05
CA GLY A 123 10.41 17.79 -5.97
C GLY A 123 11.26 18.66 -5.06
N LEU A 124 12.02 19.62 -5.60
CA LEU A 124 12.84 20.54 -4.80
C LEU A 124 11.99 21.51 -3.96
N GLN A 125 10.80 21.90 -4.43
CA GLN A 125 9.87 22.70 -3.65
C GLN A 125 9.19 21.85 -2.56
N ALA A 126 8.73 20.65 -2.90
CA ALA A 126 8.09 19.72 -1.97
C ALA A 126 9.05 19.26 -0.87
N ALA A 127 10.25 18.79 -1.20
CA ALA A 127 11.27 18.34 -0.24
C ALA A 127 11.64 19.43 0.78
N ARG A 128 11.70 20.70 0.35
CA ARG A 128 11.89 21.86 1.26
C ARG A 128 10.67 22.13 2.15
N GLY A 129 9.46 21.89 1.65
CA GLY A 129 8.22 21.96 2.44
C GLY A 129 8.15 20.88 3.53
N LEU A 130 8.51 19.66 3.17
CA LEU A 130 8.64 18.52 4.09
C LEU A 130 9.73 18.77 5.15
N ASP A 131 10.95 19.11 4.74
CA ASP A 131 12.07 19.49 5.63
C ASP A 131 11.72 20.65 6.60
N TYR A 132 10.87 21.59 6.20
CA TYR A 132 10.35 22.63 7.10
C TYR A 132 9.44 22.04 8.20
N ALA A 133 8.57 21.09 7.85
CA ALA A 133 7.59 20.46 8.73
C ALA A 133 8.21 19.40 9.64
N HIS A 134 9.08 18.53 9.10
CA HIS A 134 9.77 17.45 9.83
C HIS A 134 10.57 17.99 11.02
N ARG A 135 11.34 19.08 10.84
CA ARG A 135 12.08 19.76 11.92
C ARG A 135 11.20 20.40 13.00
N ARG A 136 9.87 20.37 12.85
CA ARG A 136 8.88 20.83 13.83
C ARG A 136 8.03 19.68 14.41
N GLY A 137 8.36 18.43 14.08
CA GLY A 137 7.61 17.25 14.51
C GLY A 137 6.39 16.91 13.65
N PHE A 138 6.21 17.56 12.50
CA PHE A 138 5.07 17.33 11.60
C PHE A 138 5.46 16.38 10.47
N VAL A 139 4.94 15.15 10.50
CA VAL A 139 4.94 14.19 9.39
C VAL A 139 3.61 14.32 8.64
N HIS A 140 3.66 14.33 7.31
CA HIS A 140 2.50 14.56 6.45
C HIS A 140 1.60 13.32 6.31
N ARG A 141 2.19 12.12 6.18
CA ARG A 141 1.56 10.79 6.06
C ARG A 141 0.72 10.53 4.80
N ASP A 142 0.25 11.57 4.11
CA ASP A 142 -0.59 11.45 2.91
C ASP A 142 0.00 12.18 1.68
N VAL A 143 1.30 12.02 1.39
CA VAL A 143 1.94 12.73 0.26
C VAL A 143 1.54 12.06 -1.06
N LYS A 144 0.68 12.73 -1.84
CA LYS A 144 0.16 12.26 -3.13
C LYS A 144 -0.08 13.43 -4.10
N PRO A 145 -0.28 13.21 -5.41
CA PRO A 145 -0.38 14.30 -6.39
C PRO A 145 -1.59 15.22 -6.15
N ALA A 146 -2.62 14.73 -5.46
CA ALA A 146 -3.79 15.54 -5.09
C ALA A 146 -3.46 16.60 -4.02
N ASN A 147 -2.46 16.35 -3.17
CA ASN A 147 -2.05 17.23 -2.07
C ASN A 147 -0.88 18.16 -2.46
N LEU A 148 -0.33 18.04 -3.67
CA LEU A 148 0.64 18.97 -4.25
C LEU A 148 -0.09 19.99 -5.15
N LEU A 149 -0.37 21.18 -4.63
CA LEU A 149 -1.13 22.23 -5.31
C LEU A 149 -0.25 23.40 -5.75
N PHE A 150 -0.70 24.17 -6.74
CA PHE A 150 0.04 25.29 -7.30
C PHE A 150 -0.72 26.62 -7.16
N GLY A 151 -0.04 27.65 -6.69
CA GLY A 151 -0.50 29.03 -6.85
C GLY A 151 -0.37 29.49 -8.31
N ASP A 152 -1.12 30.53 -8.68
CA ASP A 152 -1.19 31.11 -10.03
C ASP A 152 0.21 31.45 -10.62
N GLU A 153 1.20 31.66 -9.75
CA GLU A 153 2.58 31.98 -10.13
C GLU A 153 3.48 30.76 -10.43
N GLY A 154 2.95 29.52 -10.44
CA GLY A 154 3.73 28.31 -10.70
C GLY A 154 4.47 27.74 -9.49
N ARG A 155 4.20 28.23 -8.27
CA ARG A 155 4.85 27.77 -7.03
C ARG A 155 3.99 26.76 -6.29
N LEU A 156 4.59 25.63 -5.93
CA LEU A 156 3.96 24.53 -5.22
C LEU A 156 3.73 24.88 -3.73
N ARG A 157 2.59 24.44 -3.19
CA ARG A 157 2.31 24.26 -1.76
C ARG A 157 1.85 22.82 -1.53
N ILE A 158 2.31 22.22 -0.43
CA ILE A 158 1.76 20.97 0.09
C ILE A 158 0.52 21.31 0.94
N ALA A 159 -0.64 20.75 0.61
CA ALA A 159 -1.91 20.90 1.33
C ALA A 159 -2.05 19.87 2.47
N ASP A 160 -3.15 19.92 3.24
CA ASP A 160 -3.65 18.82 4.10
C ASP A 160 -2.69 18.18 5.14
N PHE A 161 -1.59 18.85 5.49
CA PHE A 161 -0.70 18.46 6.60
C PHE A 161 -1.45 18.07 7.88
N GLY A 162 -1.12 16.89 8.42
CA GLY A 162 -1.59 16.41 9.73
C GLY A 162 -3.00 15.83 9.72
N LEU A 163 -3.96 16.50 9.08
CA LEU A 163 -5.39 16.17 9.05
C LEU A 163 -5.70 14.72 8.63
N ALA A 164 -4.81 14.11 7.84
CA ALA A 164 -4.90 12.71 7.45
C ALA A 164 -4.83 11.74 8.65
N ARG A 165 -4.25 12.11 9.80
CA ARG A 165 -4.20 11.24 10.98
C ARG A 165 -5.57 11.12 11.63
N ALA A 166 -6.20 12.21 12.05
CA ALA A 166 -7.55 12.15 12.65
C ALA A 166 -8.58 11.51 11.71
N LEU A 167 -8.42 11.69 10.38
CA LEU A 167 -9.29 11.08 9.38
C LEU A 167 -8.99 9.60 9.12
N ALA A 168 -7.73 9.17 9.14
CA ALA A 168 -7.38 7.75 9.00
C ALA A 168 -7.82 6.95 10.23
N GLU A 169 -7.54 7.44 11.45
CA GLU A 169 -7.95 6.81 12.70
C GLU A 169 -9.47 6.56 12.80
N ALA A 170 -10.29 7.37 12.12
CA ALA A 170 -11.73 7.21 12.02
C ALA A 170 -12.20 6.33 10.82
N ALA A 171 -11.30 6.04 9.87
CA ALA A 171 -11.60 5.26 8.66
C ALA A 171 -11.21 3.78 8.77
N TRP A 172 -10.28 3.41 9.68
CA TRP A 172 -9.97 2.00 9.96
C TRP A 172 -11.16 1.21 10.53
N THR A 173 -12.21 1.88 11.02
CA THR A 173 -13.44 1.25 11.51
C THR A 173 -14.55 1.07 10.46
N GLU A 174 -14.34 1.45 9.19
CA GLU A 174 -15.28 1.16 8.10
C GLU A 174 -14.75 0.05 7.18
N PRO A 175 -15.46 -1.09 7.05
CA PRO A 175 -15.06 -2.16 6.13
C PRO A 175 -15.41 -1.82 4.67
N GLN A 176 -14.52 -2.23 3.75
CA GLN A 176 -14.59 -2.08 2.29
C GLN A 176 -14.67 -0.63 1.72
N GLY A 177 -13.53 -0.17 1.16
CA GLY A 177 -13.54 0.77 0.02
C GLY A 177 -12.82 2.12 0.21
N ALA A 178 -12.72 2.65 1.43
CA ALA A 178 -12.14 3.99 1.66
C ALA A 178 -10.60 4.05 1.49
N VAL A 179 -9.90 2.92 1.62
CA VAL A 179 -8.43 2.85 1.75
C VAL A 179 -7.69 2.86 0.39
N VAL A 180 -8.36 2.47 -0.69
CA VAL A 180 -7.77 2.18 -2.03
C VAL A 180 -6.89 3.33 -2.57
N GLY A 181 -7.34 4.58 -2.43
CA GLY A 181 -6.66 5.75 -2.99
C GLY A 181 -5.38 6.17 -2.26
N THR A 182 -5.18 5.72 -1.01
CA THR A 182 -4.01 6.10 -0.19
C THR A 182 -2.86 5.09 -0.36
N ALA A 183 -3.19 3.81 -0.52
CA ALA A 183 -2.23 2.71 -0.66
C ALA A 183 -1.19 2.92 -1.77
N ARG A 184 -1.58 3.52 -2.90
CA ARG A 184 -0.71 3.73 -4.08
C ARG A 184 0.60 4.44 -3.74
N TYR A 185 0.57 5.45 -2.85
CA TYR A 185 1.73 6.28 -2.50
C TYR A 185 2.31 5.98 -1.12
N ALA A 186 1.65 5.12 -0.32
CA ALA A 186 2.07 4.77 1.03
C ALA A 186 3.49 4.17 1.05
N SER A 187 4.29 4.49 2.06
CA SER A 187 5.63 3.91 2.21
C SER A 187 5.60 2.48 2.79
N PRO A 188 6.71 1.71 2.74
CA PRO A 188 6.74 0.35 3.29
C PRO A 188 6.37 0.28 4.78
N GLU A 189 6.81 1.26 5.57
CA GLU A 189 6.44 1.35 7.00
C GLU A 189 4.97 1.78 7.22
N GLN A 190 4.34 2.47 6.26
CA GLN A 190 2.89 2.72 6.28
C GLN A 190 2.08 1.49 5.93
N ALA A 191 2.61 0.62 5.07
CA ALA A 191 2.02 -0.68 4.80
C ALA A 191 2.06 -1.52 6.09
N GLN A 192 3.25 -1.76 6.64
CA GLN A 192 3.50 -2.61 7.82
C GLN A 192 2.95 -2.08 9.16
N GLY A 193 2.12 -1.03 9.18
CA GLY A 193 1.53 -0.46 10.40
C GLY A 193 2.53 0.19 11.37
N LEU A 194 3.77 0.46 10.94
CA LEU A 194 4.87 0.89 11.79
C LEU A 194 4.83 2.40 12.12
N ALA A 195 5.66 2.83 13.07
CA ALA A 195 5.72 4.21 13.53
C ALA A 195 6.30 5.16 12.46
N LEU A 196 5.44 6.04 11.91
CA LEU A 196 5.78 6.87 10.75
C LEU A 196 6.69 8.05 11.10
N THR A 197 7.84 8.11 10.41
CA THR A 197 8.81 9.22 10.47
C THR A 197 8.72 10.11 9.22
N GLY A 198 9.55 11.15 9.13
CA GLY A 198 9.63 11.99 7.93
C GLY A 198 10.10 11.25 6.67
N HIS A 199 10.75 10.09 6.80
CA HIS A 199 11.20 9.28 5.67
C HIS A 199 10.05 8.63 4.89
N ALA A 200 8.86 8.46 5.51
CA ALA A 200 7.64 8.03 4.83
C ALA A 200 7.18 9.06 3.78
N ASP A 201 7.19 10.35 4.15
CA ASP A 201 6.82 11.45 3.26
C ASP A 201 7.79 11.61 2.08
N VAL A 202 9.08 11.31 2.31
CA VAL A 202 10.12 11.37 1.28
C VAL A 202 10.00 10.21 0.29
N TYR A 203 9.74 8.99 0.78
CA TYR A 203 9.44 7.83 -0.05
C TYR A 203 8.21 8.08 -0.93
N SER A 204 7.13 8.57 -0.32
CA SER A 204 5.88 8.92 -1.02
C SER A 204 6.12 9.99 -2.10
N LEU A 205 6.94 11.01 -1.81
CA LEU A 205 7.35 12.02 -2.78
C LEU A 205 8.17 11.42 -3.94
N ALA A 206 9.01 10.41 -3.69
CA ALA A 206 9.76 9.74 -4.75
C ALA A 206 8.81 9.04 -5.74
N LEU A 207 7.81 8.30 -5.25
CA LEU A 207 6.78 7.68 -6.10
C LEU A 207 6.01 8.70 -6.94
N VAL A 208 5.59 9.82 -6.31
CA VAL A 208 4.89 10.92 -7.00
C VAL A 208 5.74 11.55 -8.11
N LEU A 209 7.06 11.65 -7.92
CA LEU A 209 7.97 12.20 -8.92
C LEU A 209 8.27 11.23 -10.07
N VAL A 210 8.20 9.91 -9.84
CA VAL A 210 8.23 8.92 -10.92
C VAL A 210 6.94 8.99 -11.74
N GLU A 211 5.76 8.86 -11.10
CA GLU A 211 4.46 8.97 -11.79
C GLU A 211 4.35 10.28 -12.58
N ALA A 212 4.81 11.40 -12.03
CA ALA A 212 4.73 12.68 -12.69
C ALA A 212 5.51 12.76 -14.01
N VAL A 213 6.54 11.92 -14.21
CA VAL A 213 7.33 11.84 -15.45
C VAL A 213 6.85 10.72 -16.36
N THR A 214 6.59 9.51 -15.82
CA THR A 214 6.23 8.31 -16.59
C THR A 214 4.74 8.27 -16.94
N GLY A 215 3.87 8.66 -16.00
CA GLY A 215 2.44 8.39 -16.00
C GLY A 215 2.02 7.10 -15.30
N GLU A 216 2.98 6.37 -14.73
CA GLU A 216 2.78 5.06 -14.09
C GLU A 216 3.26 5.14 -12.64
N VAL A 217 2.43 4.70 -11.69
CA VAL A 217 2.78 4.68 -10.26
C VAL A 217 3.59 3.40 -9.98
N PRO A 218 4.82 3.49 -9.44
CA PRO A 218 5.60 2.30 -9.10
C PRO A 218 4.90 1.47 -8.02
N PHE A 219 5.07 0.15 -8.07
CA PHE A 219 4.43 -0.81 -7.16
C PHE A 219 2.88 -0.79 -7.15
N ALA A 220 2.23 -0.24 -8.18
CA ALA A 220 0.79 -0.38 -8.34
C ALA A 220 0.44 -1.77 -8.91
N THR A 221 -0.57 -2.42 -8.32
CA THR A 221 -1.19 -3.65 -8.82
C THR A 221 -2.71 -3.47 -8.87
N ASP A 222 -3.44 -4.47 -9.37
CA ASP A 222 -4.90 -4.43 -9.42
C ASP A 222 -5.59 -4.54 -8.04
N THR A 223 -4.87 -4.94 -6.99
CA THR A 223 -5.38 -5.02 -5.62
C THR A 223 -4.77 -3.97 -4.70
N THR A 224 -5.55 -3.49 -3.73
CA THR A 224 -5.05 -2.53 -2.71
C THR A 224 -3.95 -3.19 -1.86
N LEU A 225 -4.12 -4.47 -1.55
CA LEU A 225 -3.18 -5.26 -0.79
C LEU A 225 -1.87 -5.51 -1.55
N GLY A 226 -1.95 -6.03 -2.78
CA GLY A 226 -0.76 -6.27 -3.61
C GLY A 226 0.01 -4.99 -3.90
N THR A 227 -0.68 -3.85 -4.02
CA THR A 227 -0.06 -2.52 -4.11
C THR A 227 0.75 -2.18 -2.85
N LEU A 228 0.28 -2.57 -1.66
CA LEU A 228 1.02 -2.44 -0.40
C LEU A 228 2.15 -3.47 -0.26
N MET A 229 1.99 -4.72 -0.73
CA MET A 229 3.05 -5.75 -0.66
C MET A 229 4.18 -5.50 -1.64
N ALA A 230 3.87 -5.01 -2.85
CA ALA A 230 4.85 -4.87 -3.93
C ALA A 230 6.06 -4.01 -3.57
N ARG A 231 5.94 -3.10 -2.59
CA ARG A 231 7.02 -2.23 -2.07
C ARG A 231 7.75 -2.75 -0.83
N VAL A 232 7.27 -3.80 -0.17
CA VAL A 232 7.89 -4.33 1.06
C VAL A 232 9.21 -5.02 0.72
N GLY A 233 10.32 -4.52 1.26
CA GLY A 233 11.67 -5.04 1.04
C GLY A 233 12.23 -4.85 -0.38
N LYS A 234 11.48 -4.27 -1.33
CA LYS A 234 11.91 -4.07 -2.73
C LYS A 234 12.35 -2.62 -2.97
N PRO A 235 13.52 -2.37 -3.57
CA PRO A 235 13.99 -1.02 -3.86
C PRO A 235 13.17 -0.38 -4.98
N LEU A 236 12.99 0.95 -4.93
CA LEU A 236 12.35 1.70 -6.01
C LEU A 236 13.21 1.68 -7.30
N GLU A 237 12.78 0.91 -8.29
CA GLU A 237 13.31 1.00 -9.64
C GLU A 237 12.85 2.31 -10.31
N VAL A 238 13.80 3.18 -10.65
CA VAL A 238 13.51 4.48 -11.29
C VAL A 238 13.86 4.43 -12.78
N PRO A 239 12.87 4.55 -13.70
CA PRO A 239 13.12 4.42 -15.14
C PRO A 239 14.08 5.45 -15.73
N GLU A 240 14.84 5.05 -16.76
CA GLU A 240 15.84 5.89 -17.45
C GLU A 240 15.29 7.24 -17.95
N ALA A 241 13.99 7.34 -18.20
CA ALA A 241 13.29 8.56 -18.60
C ALA A 241 13.48 9.73 -17.60
N LEU A 242 13.78 9.45 -16.34
CA LEU A 242 14.07 10.45 -15.31
C LEU A 242 15.53 10.95 -15.35
N GLY A 243 16.43 10.27 -16.06
CA GLY A 243 17.81 10.68 -16.30
C GLY A 243 18.57 10.96 -14.99
N ALA A 244 19.11 12.18 -14.86
CA ALA A 244 19.87 12.60 -13.67
C ALA A 244 19.05 12.61 -12.36
N LEU A 245 17.72 12.46 -12.41
CA LEU A 245 16.90 12.25 -11.21
C LEU A 245 16.90 10.80 -10.69
N ALA A 246 17.37 9.81 -11.47
CA ALA A 246 17.22 8.41 -11.12
C ALA A 246 17.88 8.05 -9.76
N ALA A 247 19.15 8.40 -9.57
CA ALA A 247 19.86 8.15 -8.32
C ALA A 247 19.22 8.82 -7.08
N PRO A 248 18.97 10.14 -7.02
CA PRO A 248 18.39 10.76 -5.84
C PRO A 248 16.94 10.34 -5.55
N LEU A 249 16.21 9.81 -6.54
CA LEU A 249 14.88 9.24 -6.31
C LEU A 249 14.92 7.78 -5.85
N ALA A 250 15.90 6.99 -6.31
CA ALA A 250 16.16 5.66 -5.77
C ALA A 250 16.64 5.73 -4.30
N GLU A 251 17.56 6.66 -3.99
CA GLU A 251 18.00 6.96 -2.61
C GLU A 251 16.84 7.46 -1.71
N ALA A 252 15.86 8.18 -2.26
CA ALA A 252 14.65 8.60 -1.54
C ALA A 252 13.59 7.49 -1.42
N GLY A 253 13.61 6.52 -2.33
CA GLY A 253 12.70 5.36 -2.42
C GLY A 253 13.31 4.04 -1.95
N ALA A 254 14.37 4.07 -1.14
CA ALA A 254 14.91 2.86 -0.50
C ALA A 254 13.85 2.21 0.42
N PRO A 255 13.82 0.87 0.56
CA PRO A 255 12.76 0.22 1.32
C PRO A 255 12.90 0.47 2.83
N ASP A 256 14.12 0.39 3.35
CA ASP A 256 14.46 0.71 4.74
C ASP A 256 14.41 2.23 4.99
N PRO A 257 13.67 2.74 6.01
CA PRO A 257 13.61 4.16 6.31
C PRO A 257 14.92 4.77 6.83
N ASP A 258 15.84 3.99 7.39
CA ASP A 258 17.14 4.49 7.89
C ASP A 258 18.20 4.57 6.76
N GLU A 259 17.98 3.89 5.63
CA GLU A 259 18.79 4.06 4.40
C GLU A 259 18.32 5.23 3.51
N ARG A 260 17.11 5.78 3.76
CA ARG A 260 16.52 6.85 2.94
C ARG A 260 17.15 8.22 3.17
N LEU A 261 17.06 9.06 2.15
CA LEU A 261 17.30 10.51 2.30
C LEU A 261 16.22 11.18 3.18
N ASP A 262 16.63 12.08 4.08
CA ASP A 262 15.70 13.06 4.67
C ASP A 262 15.31 14.14 3.64
N GLY A 263 14.27 14.95 3.95
CA GLY A 263 13.80 16.00 3.04
C GLY A 263 14.87 17.06 2.70
N ARG A 264 15.88 17.25 3.56
CA ARG A 264 16.98 18.18 3.35
C ARG A 264 18.05 17.58 2.43
N ALA A 265 18.37 16.31 2.61
CA ALA A 265 19.31 15.53 1.83
C ALA A 265 18.77 15.33 0.40
N LEU A 266 17.48 14.99 0.24
CA LEU A 266 16.83 14.98 -1.07
C LEU A 266 16.85 16.37 -1.72
N ALA A 267 16.49 17.44 -1.01
CA ALA A 267 16.58 18.80 -1.56
C ALA A 267 18.02 19.18 -1.98
N ALA A 268 19.04 18.73 -1.25
CA ALA A 268 20.44 18.92 -1.62
C ALA A 268 20.84 18.07 -2.84
N ALA A 269 20.41 16.81 -2.91
CA ALA A 269 20.69 15.90 -4.01
C ALA A 269 20.05 16.37 -5.33
N LEU A 270 18.76 16.75 -5.30
CA LEU A 270 18.08 17.42 -6.41
C LEU A 270 18.79 18.72 -6.85
N THR A 271 19.35 19.48 -5.90
CA THR A 271 20.13 20.69 -6.21
C THR A 271 21.48 20.37 -6.90
N ARG A 272 22.11 19.21 -6.63
CA ARG A 272 23.33 18.77 -7.34
C ARG A 272 23.05 18.49 -8.82
N VAL A 273 22.06 17.63 -9.08
CA VAL A 273 21.74 17.13 -10.44
C VAL A 273 21.03 18.18 -11.31
N ALA A 274 20.57 19.29 -10.72
CA ALA A 274 20.00 20.44 -11.44
C ALA A 274 20.94 21.08 -12.48
N THR A 275 22.25 20.80 -12.42
CA THR A 275 23.23 21.27 -13.42
C THR A 275 23.32 20.38 -14.67
N GLU A 276 22.77 19.17 -14.61
CA GLU A 276 22.83 18.16 -15.68
C GLU A 276 21.55 18.18 -16.56
N LEU A 277 20.44 18.70 -16.02
CA LEU A 277 19.16 18.81 -16.72
C LEU A 277 19.03 20.12 -17.52
N PRO A 278 18.26 20.15 -18.63
CA PRO A 278 17.95 21.38 -19.34
C PRO A 278 17.13 22.33 -18.45
N ARG A 279 17.14 23.63 -18.77
CA ARG A 279 16.35 24.62 -17.99
C ARG A 279 14.85 24.25 -18.03
N PRO A 280 14.16 24.22 -16.87
CA PRO A 280 12.74 23.90 -16.81
C PRO A 280 11.91 24.96 -17.55
N ALA A 281 10.98 24.49 -18.39
CA ALA A 281 9.83 25.29 -18.77
C ALA A 281 8.88 25.45 -17.56
N PRO A 282 8.02 26.48 -17.53
CA PRO A 282 6.93 26.56 -16.55
C PRO A 282 6.09 25.28 -16.54
N VAL A 283 5.56 24.90 -15.38
CA VAL A 283 4.58 23.79 -15.30
C VAL A 283 3.29 24.25 -16.01
N PRO A 284 2.67 23.43 -16.88
CA PRO A 284 1.44 23.79 -17.58
C PRO A 284 0.24 23.71 -16.63
N LEU A 285 0.05 24.74 -15.82
CA LEU A 285 -1.08 24.84 -14.90
C LEU A 285 -2.38 25.09 -15.66
N ALA A 286 -3.37 24.23 -15.45
CA ALA A 286 -4.74 24.49 -15.82
C ALA A 286 -5.33 25.49 -14.83
N GLY A 287 -5.43 26.76 -15.22
CA GLY A 287 -6.07 27.80 -14.41
C GLY A 287 -7.54 27.43 -14.13
N ALA A 288 -8.00 27.65 -12.89
CA ALA A 288 -9.24 27.08 -12.36
C ALA A 288 -10.57 27.70 -12.88
N VAL A 289 -10.76 27.76 -14.21
CA VAL A 289 -12.10 27.89 -14.85
C VAL A 289 -12.17 27.10 -16.16
N ASP A 290 -12.18 25.77 -16.06
CA ASP A 290 -12.90 24.91 -17.03
C ASP A 290 -13.72 23.91 -16.21
N VAL A 291 -15.03 24.14 -16.16
CA VAL A 291 -15.97 23.41 -15.28
C VAL A 291 -16.63 22.28 -16.06
N ASP A 292 -15.80 21.35 -16.53
CA ASP A 292 -16.31 20.02 -16.85
C ASP A 292 -16.65 19.33 -15.53
N LEU A 293 -17.95 19.13 -15.31
CA LEU A 293 -18.48 18.23 -14.28
C LEU A 293 -18.32 16.78 -14.74
N ALA A 294 -17.08 16.39 -15.05
CA ALA A 294 -16.70 14.99 -15.03
C ALA A 294 -16.84 14.52 -13.57
N ASP A 295 -17.57 13.43 -13.35
CA ASP A 295 -17.53 12.74 -12.07
C ASP A 295 -16.07 12.35 -11.80
N ASP A 296 -15.57 12.67 -10.60
CA ASP A 296 -14.28 12.16 -10.11
C ASP A 296 -14.41 10.63 -10.07
N PRO A 297 -13.71 9.87 -10.95
CA PRO A 297 -13.99 8.46 -11.13
C PRO A 297 -13.74 7.74 -9.81
N HIS A 298 -14.76 7.04 -9.32
CA HIS A 298 -14.72 6.46 -7.99
C HIS A 298 -13.49 5.53 -7.91
N PRO A 299 -12.59 5.65 -6.91
CA PRO A 299 -11.27 5.02 -6.94
C PRO A 299 -11.27 3.48 -6.88
N THR A 300 -12.45 2.87 -6.95
CA THR A 300 -12.72 1.44 -7.14
C THR A 300 -12.81 1.02 -8.62
N GLU A 301 -12.83 1.95 -9.59
CA GLU A 301 -12.77 1.61 -11.01
C GLU A 301 -11.33 1.25 -11.41
N LEU A 302 -11.05 -0.05 -11.38
CA LEU A 302 -9.88 -0.69 -11.97
C LEU A 302 -10.02 -0.71 -13.50
N PRO A 303 -8.92 -0.80 -14.27
CA PRO A 303 -8.95 -0.92 -15.73
C PRO A 303 -9.50 -2.29 -16.19
N GLY A 304 -10.81 -2.48 -16.04
CA GLY A 304 -11.52 -3.71 -16.41
C GLY A 304 -12.87 -3.92 -15.71
N SER A 305 -13.12 -3.29 -14.56
CA SER A 305 -14.29 -3.57 -13.71
C SER A 305 -15.63 -2.92 -14.14
N GLY A 306 -15.78 -2.60 -15.43
CA GLY A 306 -17.05 -2.13 -15.99
C GLY A 306 -17.99 -3.30 -16.33
N PRO A 307 -19.30 -3.23 -16.05
CA PRO A 307 -20.24 -4.28 -16.46
C PRO A 307 -20.30 -4.36 -17.99
N VAL A 308 -20.03 -5.55 -18.54
CA VAL A 308 -20.01 -5.79 -19.99
C VAL A 308 -21.42 -5.68 -20.56
N THR A 309 -21.80 -4.47 -20.98
CA THR A 309 -22.90 -4.26 -21.91
C THR A 309 -22.40 -4.60 -23.31
N PRO A 310 -22.89 -5.67 -23.96
CA PRO A 310 -22.39 -6.06 -25.28
C PRO A 310 -22.70 -4.97 -26.31
N SER A 311 -21.65 -4.48 -26.98
CA SER A 311 -21.76 -3.58 -28.13
C SER A 311 -22.59 -4.24 -29.24
N ARG A 312 -23.51 -3.49 -29.83
CA ARG A 312 -24.65 -4.07 -30.56
C ARG A 312 -24.37 -4.48 -32.01
N ASP A 313 -23.11 -4.52 -32.40
CA ASP A 313 -22.67 -4.65 -33.80
C ASP A 313 -21.99 -6.01 -34.13
N ASP A 314 -21.53 -6.78 -33.13
CA ASP A 314 -20.78 -8.04 -33.33
C ASP A 314 -21.63 -9.30 -33.15
N LEU A 315 -22.74 -9.42 -33.90
CA LEU A 315 -23.48 -10.68 -34.06
C LEU A 315 -24.04 -10.84 -35.49
N GLU A 316 -23.21 -11.33 -36.42
CA GLU A 316 -23.74 -11.96 -37.64
C GLU A 316 -24.34 -13.33 -37.29
N VAL A 317 -25.67 -13.47 -37.43
CA VAL A 317 -26.37 -14.76 -37.30
C VAL A 317 -27.30 -14.96 -38.49
N PRO A 318 -27.28 -16.11 -39.20
CA PRO A 318 -28.06 -16.29 -40.42
C PRO A 318 -29.58 -16.25 -40.21
N ALA A 319 -30.29 -15.56 -41.12
CA ALA A 319 -31.74 -15.43 -41.04
C ALA A 319 -32.49 -16.64 -41.62
N PHE A 320 -33.44 -17.23 -40.87
CA PHE A 320 -34.45 -18.12 -41.45
C PHE A 320 -35.87 -18.01 -40.83
N VAL A 321 -36.84 -17.68 -41.69
CA VAL A 321 -38.30 -17.90 -41.60
C VAL A 321 -39.14 -17.21 -40.49
N ARG A 322 -40.34 -16.75 -40.88
CA ARG A 322 -41.40 -16.17 -40.05
C ARG A 322 -42.65 -17.06 -40.00
N SER A 323 -43.31 -17.12 -38.84
CA SER A 323 -44.77 -17.22 -38.63
C SER A 323 -45.04 -16.75 -37.18
N GLY A 324 -46.04 -15.93 -36.87
CA GLY A 324 -47.48 -16.24 -36.89
C GLY A 324 -47.90 -16.76 -35.50
N ALA A 325 -48.84 -16.19 -34.75
CA ALA A 325 -49.84 -15.14 -35.03
C ALA A 325 -50.22 -14.32 -33.76
N VAL A 326 -51.30 -13.51 -33.80
CA VAL A 326 -51.68 -12.54 -32.74
C VAL A 326 -53.07 -12.84 -32.15
N VAL A 327 -53.15 -12.95 -30.81
CA VAL A 327 -54.35 -12.92 -29.93
C VAL A 327 -53.89 -12.44 -28.52
N ALA A 328 -54.73 -12.00 -27.58
CA ALA A 328 -55.58 -10.80 -27.50
C ALA A 328 -56.49 -10.87 -26.25
N GLY A 329 -56.60 -9.78 -25.48
CA GLY A 329 -57.20 -9.72 -24.13
C GLY A 329 -56.17 -9.25 -23.10
N GLY A 330 -56.48 -8.49 -22.04
CA GLY A 330 -57.76 -8.20 -21.37
C GLY A 330 -57.70 -8.76 -19.94
N ASP A 331 -57.93 -8.03 -18.83
CA ASP A 331 -58.52 -6.69 -18.64
C ASP A 331 -57.88 -5.92 -17.44
N ALA A 332 -58.36 -4.71 -17.15
CA ALA A 332 -58.09 -3.97 -15.90
C ALA A 332 -58.88 -4.57 -14.69
N VAL A 333 -58.78 -4.12 -13.43
CA VAL A 333 -59.14 -2.79 -12.87
C VAL A 333 -58.59 -2.63 -11.44
N GLY A 334 -58.17 -1.40 -11.09
CA GLY A 334 -58.39 -0.61 -9.84
C GLY A 334 -58.19 -1.26 -8.44
N ALA A 335 -57.36 -0.74 -7.54
CA ALA A 335 -57.40 0.59 -6.87
C ALA A 335 -58.43 0.70 -5.73
N ASP A 336 -57.98 0.96 -4.49
CA ASP A 336 -58.13 2.26 -3.78
C ASP A 336 -57.30 2.28 -2.45
N ASP A 337 -57.16 3.45 -1.81
CA ASP A 337 -56.39 3.72 -0.57
C ASP A 337 -57.14 3.36 0.75
N GLY A 338 -56.46 3.39 1.93
CA GLY A 338 -57.15 3.04 3.20
C GLY A 338 -56.50 3.13 4.60
N ASP A 339 -55.64 4.11 4.91
CA ASP A 339 -55.42 4.74 6.26
C ASP A 339 -55.13 3.89 7.55
N ALA A 340 -54.82 4.56 8.67
CA ALA A 340 -54.48 4.02 10.02
C ALA A 340 -55.47 4.59 11.11
N PRO A 341 -55.22 4.65 12.45
CA PRO A 341 -54.16 4.08 13.33
C PRO A 341 -54.59 3.55 14.75
N ALA A 342 -53.61 3.06 15.53
CA ALA A 342 -53.40 3.21 17.00
C ALA A 342 -54.15 2.37 18.09
N VAL A 343 -53.47 2.24 19.26
CA VAL A 343 -53.87 1.70 20.61
C VAL A 343 -54.06 0.16 20.67
N GLY A 344 -53.70 -0.64 21.69
CA GLY A 344 -53.06 -0.51 23.03
C GLY A 344 -53.51 -1.70 23.94
N ASP A 345 -52.97 -2.08 25.11
CA ASP A 345 -51.81 -1.68 25.94
C ASP A 345 -51.61 -2.73 27.10
N HIS A 346 -50.52 -2.67 27.88
CA HIS A 346 -50.24 -3.27 29.23
C HIS A 346 -49.77 -4.76 29.42
N ASP A 347 -48.89 -4.93 30.43
CA ASP A 347 -48.57 -6.08 31.35
C ASP A 347 -48.40 -7.55 30.85
N GLY A 348 -47.58 -8.41 31.49
CA GLY A 348 -46.61 -8.21 32.57
C GLY A 348 -46.30 -9.46 33.45
N THR A 349 -45.09 -9.54 34.02
CA THR A 349 -44.67 -10.31 35.23
C THR A 349 -44.25 -11.81 35.17
N VAL A 350 -42.92 -12.04 35.17
CA VAL A 350 -42.03 -12.94 36.00
C VAL A 350 -42.52 -14.28 36.64
N LEU A 351 -41.57 -15.23 36.81
CA LEU A 351 -41.46 -16.38 37.78
C LEU A 351 -41.60 -17.82 37.16
N THR A 352 -40.88 -18.91 37.51
CA THR A 352 -39.62 -19.17 38.28
C THR A 352 -39.08 -20.64 38.17
N ASP A 353 -37.76 -20.82 38.37
CA ASP A 353 -37.00 -21.90 39.08
C ASP A 353 -36.66 -23.31 38.47
N ALA A 354 -35.50 -23.81 38.96
CA ALA A 354 -35.17 -25.18 39.41
C ALA A 354 -34.52 -26.28 38.50
N ARG A 355 -33.18 -26.28 38.47
CA ARG A 355 -32.22 -27.36 38.89
C ARG A 355 -32.37 -28.84 38.39
N GLY A 356 -31.23 -29.47 38.05
CA GLY A 356 -30.94 -30.83 38.58
C GLY A 356 -29.91 -31.77 37.90
N ALA A 357 -28.66 -31.79 38.43
CA ALA A 357 -27.72 -32.93 38.49
C ALA A 357 -27.12 -33.59 37.22
N GLY A 358 -25.99 -34.28 37.41
CA GLY A 358 -25.28 -35.10 36.41
C GLY A 358 -24.51 -36.26 37.07
N LEU A 359 -23.82 -37.10 36.29
CA LEU A 359 -23.05 -38.28 36.73
C LEU A 359 -21.78 -38.49 35.88
N ALA A 360 -20.86 -39.35 36.33
CA ALA A 360 -19.52 -39.55 35.75
C ALA A 360 -19.14 -41.03 35.59
N GLY A 361 -18.09 -41.32 34.80
CA GLY A 361 -17.42 -42.63 34.76
C GLY A 361 -16.52 -42.87 33.54
N ALA A 362 -15.24 -43.16 33.76
CA ALA A 362 -14.32 -43.78 32.80
C ALA A 362 -14.25 -45.31 33.06
N PRO A 363 -13.67 -46.14 32.17
CA PRO A 363 -12.20 -46.38 32.25
C PRO A 363 -11.47 -46.71 30.92
N ASP A 364 -10.14 -46.74 30.98
CA ASP A 364 -9.19 -47.32 30.00
C ASP A 364 -8.94 -48.83 30.29
N PRO A 365 -8.41 -49.66 29.34
CA PRO A 365 -7.01 -50.10 29.50
C PRO A 365 -6.20 -50.43 28.20
N ALA A 366 -5.05 -49.75 28.06
CA ALA A 366 -3.67 -50.31 27.99
C ALA A 366 -3.08 -51.14 26.81
N ASP A 367 -1.77 -50.89 26.63
CA ASP A 367 -0.64 -51.72 26.12
C ASP A 367 -0.53 -52.19 24.65
N GLY A 368 0.67 -51.97 24.06
CA GLY A 368 1.00 -52.36 22.67
C GLY A 368 2.46 -52.16 22.20
N THR A 369 3.46 -52.29 23.09
CA THR A 369 4.87 -51.95 22.80
C THR A 369 5.57 -52.88 21.79
N LEU A 370 6.26 -52.33 20.78
CA LEU A 370 7.34 -53.02 20.06
C LEU A 370 8.29 -52.03 19.38
N ALA A 371 9.60 -52.31 19.41
CA ALA A 371 10.64 -51.45 18.84
C ALA A 371 11.68 -52.28 18.06
N TRP A 372 12.10 -51.79 16.89
CA TRP A 372 13.27 -52.35 16.19
C TRP A 372 13.99 -51.38 15.23
N ARG A 373 15.31 -51.56 15.17
CA ARG A 373 16.35 -51.05 14.26
C ARG A 373 17.46 -52.14 14.28
N PRO A 374 18.44 -52.24 13.33
CA PRO A 374 18.86 -51.26 12.31
C PRO A 374 19.15 -51.91 10.91
N ASP A 375 20.01 -51.27 10.09
CA ASP A 375 20.88 -51.84 9.03
C ASP A 375 20.23 -52.27 7.67
N ALA A 376 20.87 -52.15 6.48
CA ALA A 376 22.16 -51.53 6.10
C ALA A 376 22.34 -51.30 4.56
N GLU A 377 23.25 -50.37 4.22
CA GLU A 377 24.20 -50.30 3.06
C GLU A 377 23.81 -50.46 1.56
N GLY A 378 24.40 -49.58 0.72
CA GLY A 378 24.72 -49.80 -0.71
C GLY A 378 23.84 -49.05 -1.75
N THR A 379 24.35 -48.48 -2.86
CA THR A 379 25.73 -48.31 -3.39
C THR A 379 25.78 -47.11 -4.36
N GLY A 380 26.93 -46.42 -4.53
CA GLY A 380 27.17 -45.43 -5.62
C GLY A 380 27.54 -46.08 -6.98
N PRO A 381 28.18 -45.39 -7.96
CA PRO A 381 28.82 -44.05 -7.98
C PRO A 381 28.21 -43.14 -9.10
N GLY A 382 28.80 -42.07 -9.69
CA GLY A 382 30.11 -41.39 -9.59
C GLY A 382 30.29 -40.29 -10.67
N GLU A 383 31.25 -39.36 -10.51
CA GLU A 383 31.53 -38.22 -11.42
C GLU A 383 32.15 -38.59 -12.79
N ALA A 384 31.98 -37.70 -13.79
CA ALA A 384 32.91 -37.53 -14.92
C ALA A 384 32.94 -36.06 -15.41
N ARG A 385 34.04 -35.65 -16.08
CA ARG A 385 34.32 -34.28 -16.59
C ARG A 385 34.77 -34.30 -18.06
N GLY A 386 34.73 -33.15 -18.73
CA GLY A 386 35.31 -32.86 -20.06
C GLY A 386 34.27 -32.43 -21.09
N ASP A 387 34.56 -31.60 -22.11
CA ASP A 387 35.80 -30.85 -22.43
C ASP A 387 35.46 -29.65 -23.37
N GLY A 388 36.41 -28.73 -23.60
CA GLY A 388 36.36 -27.71 -24.67
C GLY A 388 37.15 -28.14 -25.93
N PRO A 389 37.57 -27.23 -26.85
CA PRO A 389 37.45 -25.76 -26.82
C PRO A 389 37.10 -25.11 -28.21
N ASP A 390 37.22 -23.77 -28.29
CA ASP A 390 37.60 -22.88 -29.41
C ASP A 390 37.18 -23.15 -30.88
N ASP A 391 36.59 -22.13 -31.54
CA ASP A 391 37.31 -21.38 -32.61
C ASP A 391 36.70 -19.97 -32.86
N ALA A 392 37.42 -19.08 -33.55
CA ALA A 392 37.00 -17.73 -33.97
C ALA A 392 37.03 -17.61 -35.51
N THR A 393 36.37 -16.66 -36.20
CA THR A 393 36.75 -15.23 -36.31
C THR A 393 35.94 -14.59 -37.46
N THR A 394 35.72 -13.25 -37.45
CA THR A 394 35.92 -12.31 -38.62
C THR A 394 34.82 -11.26 -38.89
N VAL A 395 35.12 -10.01 -38.48
CA VAL A 395 34.97 -8.71 -39.20
C VAL A 395 33.73 -8.42 -40.09
N GLY A 396 33.05 -7.29 -39.80
CA GLY A 396 32.20 -6.58 -40.77
C GLY A 396 31.77 -5.18 -40.30
N ALA A 397 32.38 -4.11 -40.82
CA ALA A 397 32.10 -2.70 -40.48
C ALA A 397 32.03 -1.82 -41.77
N PRO A 398 31.51 -0.57 -41.73
CA PRO A 398 30.59 -0.08 -42.77
C PRO A 398 31.22 0.81 -43.87
N PRO A 399 30.46 1.11 -44.95
CA PRO A 399 30.72 2.22 -45.86
C PRO A 399 29.81 3.44 -45.62
N THR A 400 30.26 4.61 -46.09
CA THR A 400 29.58 5.91 -46.01
C THR A 400 28.88 6.30 -47.33
N GLY A 401 28.22 7.47 -47.39
CA GLY A 401 27.66 8.06 -48.63
C GLY A 401 28.73 8.58 -49.62
N PRO A 402 28.45 9.55 -50.53
CA PRO A 402 27.42 10.60 -50.44
C PRO A 402 26.68 10.97 -51.76
N THR A 403 25.77 11.95 -51.75
CA THR A 403 25.69 13.14 -52.67
C THR A 403 24.35 13.89 -52.54
N GLY A 404 24.32 15.20 -52.87
CA GLY A 404 23.11 16.02 -53.08
C GLY A 404 23.25 16.82 -54.39
N PRO A 405 22.75 18.06 -54.54
CA PRO A 405 21.70 18.80 -53.80
C PRO A 405 20.67 19.50 -54.74
N ARG A 406 19.65 20.23 -54.22
CA ARG A 406 19.08 21.48 -54.84
C ARG A 406 17.91 22.14 -54.09
N ARG A 407 17.90 23.49 -54.11
CA ARG A 407 16.79 24.49 -53.98
C ARG A 407 15.81 24.32 -52.80
N ALA A 408 15.59 25.27 -51.88
CA ALA A 408 15.60 26.74 -51.90
C ALA A 408 14.43 27.42 -52.64
N VAL A 409 13.45 27.89 -51.84
CA VAL A 409 12.55 29.04 -52.10
C VAL A 409 12.47 29.81 -50.78
N ALA A 410 12.38 31.15 -50.84
CA ALA A 410 12.18 32.00 -49.68
C ALA A 410 10.96 32.90 -49.90
N PHE A 411 10.31 33.32 -48.82
CA PHE A 411 9.39 34.45 -48.81
C PHE A 411 9.70 35.38 -47.64
N ALA A 412 9.62 36.68 -47.92
CA ALA A 412 9.82 37.78 -46.99
C ALA A 412 8.46 38.44 -46.65
N PRO A 413 8.35 39.29 -45.61
CA PRO A 413 7.06 39.69 -45.04
C PRO A 413 6.36 40.81 -45.82
N VAL A 414 5.16 41.17 -45.35
CA VAL A 414 4.41 42.36 -45.76
C VAL A 414 4.12 43.20 -44.51
N ASP A 415 4.52 44.47 -44.53
CA ASP A 415 4.24 45.49 -43.51
C ASP A 415 2.97 46.31 -43.85
N ASP A 416 2.21 46.68 -42.82
CA ASP A 416 1.63 48.03 -42.60
C ASP A 416 1.01 48.01 -41.18
N ASP A 417 1.68 48.48 -40.12
CA ASP A 417 1.95 49.88 -39.69
C ASP A 417 0.80 50.55 -38.88
N ARG A 418 1.20 51.37 -37.91
CA ARG A 418 0.44 52.37 -37.13
C ARG A 418 -0.52 51.89 -36.04
N THR A 419 -0.04 51.93 -34.79
CA THR A 419 -0.39 53.10 -33.95
C THR A 419 0.70 53.43 -32.91
N ARG A 420 0.60 54.61 -32.29
CA ARG A 420 1.73 55.28 -31.62
C ARG A 420 1.94 54.86 -30.16
N VAL A 421 3.21 54.84 -29.78
CA VAL A 421 3.75 54.88 -28.42
C VAL A 421 3.08 55.95 -27.54
N VAL A 422 2.84 55.61 -26.27
CA VAL A 422 2.81 56.54 -25.15
C VAL A 422 3.72 55.97 -24.06
N ASP A 423 4.89 56.57 -23.87
CA ASP A 423 5.82 56.17 -22.81
C ASP A 423 5.27 56.56 -21.43
N VAL A 424 5.13 55.58 -20.53
CA VAL A 424 4.87 55.80 -19.11
C VAL A 424 6.13 55.39 -18.34
N PRO A 425 6.88 56.33 -17.73
CA PRO A 425 8.09 55.99 -17.00
C PRO A 425 7.79 55.25 -15.69
N PRO A 426 8.66 54.33 -15.24
CA PRO A 426 8.49 53.66 -13.96
C PRO A 426 8.62 54.65 -12.78
N PRO A 427 7.92 54.43 -11.65
CA PRO A 427 8.00 55.31 -10.49
C PRO A 427 9.39 55.26 -9.85
N ALA A 428 9.90 56.44 -9.47
CA ALA A 428 11.15 56.58 -8.73
C ALA A 428 10.99 56.12 -7.26
N PRO A 429 12.06 55.61 -6.62
CA PRO A 429 12.01 55.27 -5.20
C PRO A 429 11.81 56.53 -4.33
N PRO A 430 11.08 56.43 -3.21
CA PRO A 430 10.98 57.53 -2.24
C PRO A 430 12.35 57.82 -1.60
N ARG A 431 12.56 59.07 -1.20
CA ARG A 431 13.73 59.50 -0.42
C ARG A 431 13.36 59.64 1.05
N ASP A 432 14.37 59.51 1.91
CA ASP A 432 14.28 59.83 3.33
C ASP A 432 13.82 61.27 3.56
N ASP A 433 12.85 61.45 4.46
CA ASP A 433 12.91 62.41 5.56
C ASP A 433 11.68 62.22 6.48
N ASP A 434 11.81 61.44 7.55
CA ASP A 434 11.55 61.98 8.90
C ASP A 434 12.26 61.15 9.99
N ARG A 435 12.47 61.74 11.17
CA ARG A 435 13.28 61.20 12.25
C ARG A 435 12.45 60.65 13.41
N THR A 436 12.43 59.33 13.56
CA THR A 436 12.09 58.68 14.84
C THR A 436 13.24 57.77 15.28
N ARG A 437 13.70 57.96 16.53
CA ARG A 437 14.78 57.16 17.12
C ARG A 437 14.31 55.72 17.35
N VAL A 438 15.05 54.75 16.81
CA VAL A 438 15.02 53.39 17.35
C VAL A 438 15.63 53.40 18.74
N VAL A 439 15.04 52.65 19.67
CA VAL A 439 15.62 52.35 20.98
C VAL A 439 16.20 50.96 20.89
N ASP A 440 17.53 50.86 20.83
CA ASP A 440 18.21 49.57 20.93
C ASP A 440 18.03 49.01 22.35
N VAL A 441 17.34 47.88 22.45
CA VAL A 441 17.21 47.10 23.69
C VAL A 441 18.10 45.87 23.56
N PRO A 442 19.29 45.84 24.19
CA PRO A 442 20.16 44.68 24.13
C PRO A 442 19.61 43.53 25.00
N PRO A 443 19.83 42.26 24.62
CA PRO A 443 19.47 41.12 25.45
C PRO A 443 20.36 41.04 26.71
N PRO A 444 19.84 40.51 27.84
CA PRO A 444 20.58 40.46 29.10
C PRO A 444 21.66 39.37 29.10
N ALA A 445 22.81 39.68 29.71
CA ALA A 445 23.85 38.70 30.04
C ALA A 445 23.71 38.22 31.50
N PRO A 446 24.04 36.95 31.81
CA PRO A 446 24.07 36.44 33.19
C PRO A 446 25.23 37.03 34.01
N PRO A 447 25.14 37.03 35.36
CA PRO A 447 26.09 37.72 36.23
C PRO A 447 27.42 36.99 36.40
N SER A 448 28.49 37.76 36.62
CA SER A 448 29.80 37.28 37.06
C SER A 448 30.19 37.98 38.37
N ASP A 449 30.21 37.25 39.48
CA ASP A 449 30.72 37.74 40.77
C ASP A 449 32.15 37.22 41.02
N GLY A 450 32.94 37.98 41.78
CA GLY A 450 34.40 37.88 41.76
C GLY A 450 35.03 36.81 42.68
N GLY A 451 36.03 36.08 42.16
CA GLY A 451 37.03 35.37 42.95
C GLY A 451 38.42 36.01 42.75
N ALA A 452 39.10 36.39 43.83
CA ALA A 452 40.36 37.17 43.76
C ALA A 452 41.59 36.39 44.25
N LEU A 453 42.70 36.48 43.50
CA LEU A 453 44.07 36.13 43.93
C LEU A 453 45.09 36.97 43.13
N GLY A 454 46.13 37.49 43.79
CA GLY A 454 47.34 38.07 43.15
C GLY A 454 47.74 39.46 43.64
N ASP A 455 48.88 39.56 44.34
CA ASP A 455 49.40 40.81 44.93
C ASP A 455 50.31 41.64 43.98
N GLY A 456 49.86 42.86 43.64
CA GLY A 456 50.66 44.10 43.43
C GLY A 456 51.90 44.10 42.51
N PRO A 457 52.78 45.12 42.62
CA PRO A 457 52.63 46.42 43.31
C PRO A 457 52.99 47.65 42.43
N GLU A 458 53.20 48.83 43.07
CA GLU A 458 53.81 50.08 42.55
C GLU A 458 52.95 51.04 41.68
N GLY A 459 53.18 52.36 41.82
CA GLY A 459 52.58 53.41 40.96
C GLY A 459 52.16 54.71 41.68
N TRP A 460 53.12 55.59 42.00
CA TRP A 460 52.91 56.87 42.71
C TRP A 460 52.21 57.98 41.90
N GLY A 461 51.48 58.85 42.61
CA GLY A 461 51.29 60.29 42.30
C GLY A 461 50.15 60.69 41.37
N ASP A 462 49.64 61.93 41.39
CA ASP A 462 49.80 63.05 42.35
C ASP A 462 48.61 64.03 42.15
N ASP A 463 48.06 64.61 43.22
CA ASP A 463 47.39 65.94 43.36
C ASP A 463 46.32 66.45 42.32
N PRO A 464 45.60 67.55 42.61
CA PRO A 464 44.96 67.95 43.88
C PRO A 464 43.47 68.35 43.68
N ASP A 465 42.72 68.56 44.77
CA ASP A 465 42.16 69.88 45.10
C ASP A 465 41.37 69.84 46.44
N ASP A 466 41.70 70.81 47.28
CA ASP A 466 41.18 71.13 48.62
C ASP A 466 39.93 72.06 48.48
N PRO A 467 39.30 72.67 49.53
CA PRO A 467 39.54 72.55 50.98
C PRO A 467 38.24 72.56 51.87
N ASP A 468 38.45 72.77 53.17
CA ASP A 468 37.57 73.45 54.16
C ASP A 468 36.31 72.71 54.72
N GLU A 469 36.00 72.75 56.04
CA GLU A 469 36.65 73.44 57.17
C GLU A 469 36.23 72.86 58.56
N LEU A 470 37.11 72.96 59.58
CA LEU A 470 36.87 73.02 61.05
C LEU A 470 36.29 71.76 61.80
N ASP A 471 36.60 71.44 63.07
CA ASP A 471 37.51 72.09 64.07
C ASP A 471 37.96 71.13 65.23
N ASP A 472 38.76 71.66 66.18
CA ASP A 472 38.96 71.25 67.60
C ASP A 472 39.91 70.08 68.03
N GLU A 473 41.21 70.38 68.06
CA GLU A 473 42.19 70.29 69.19
C GLU A 473 42.34 69.07 70.17
N GLU A 474 43.51 68.39 70.10
CA GLU A 474 44.57 68.19 71.16
C GLU A 474 44.29 67.58 72.60
N PRO A 475 45.31 67.23 73.45
CA PRO A 475 46.55 66.47 73.21
C PRO A 475 47.05 65.50 74.36
N TRP A 476 48.16 64.77 74.10
CA TRP A 476 49.32 64.47 75.00
C TRP A 476 49.36 63.32 76.09
N ASP A 477 50.62 62.92 76.38
CA ASP A 477 51.27 62.10 77.45
C ASP A 477 51.16 60.54 77.53
N PRO A 478 52.28 59.81 77.31
CA PRO A 478 52.41 58.38 77.62
C PRO A 478 53.21 58.08 78.92
N ARG A 479 52.55 57.58 79.99
CA ARG A 479 53.23 56.92 81.13
C ARG A 479 52.56 55.62 81.60
N SER A 480 53.40 54.61 81.84
CA SER A 480 53.07 53.28 82.38
C SER A 480 53.40 53.21 83.90
N PRO A 481 53.30 52.07 84.64
CA PRO A 481 52.84 50.72 84.30
C PRO A 481 51.79 50.15 85.31
N THR A 482 51.20 48.95 85.13
CA THR A 482 51.72 47.63 85.57
C THR A 482 50.59 46.57 85.48
N GLY A 483 50.91 45.26 85.52
CA GLY A 483 49.91 44.22 85.90
C GLY A 483 49.88 42.91 85.11
N ARG A 484 50.86 42.01 85.30
CA ARG A 484 50.79 40.62 84.80
C ARG A 484 49.72 39.79 85.52
N ARG A 485 48.85 39.07 84.79
CA ARG A 485 48.31 37.74 85.19
C ARG A 485 48.22 36.77 84.01
N ARG A 486 48.47 35.48 84.28
CA ARG A 486 48.51 34.38 83.28
C ARG A 486 47.12 34.11 82.68
N ARG A 487 47.02 34.05 81.35
CA ARG A 487 45.91 33.40 80.61
C ARG A 487 46.42 32.13 79.91
N TRP A 488 46.50 31.01 80.62
CA TRP A 488 46.81 29.70 80.04
C TRP A 488 45.61 28.75 79.82
N PRO A 489 44.54 28.70 80.65
CA PRO A 489 43.45 27.75 80.42
C PRO A 489 42.68 28.02 79.11
N GLY A 490 42.55 29.29 78.71
CA GLY A 490 41.94 29.66 77.43
C GLY A 490 42.70 29.16 76.21
N ARG A 491 44.03 28.93 76.29
CA ARG A 491 44.80 28.32 75.20
C ARG A 491 44.60 26.81 75.11
N LEU A 492 44.40 26.14 76.25
CA LEU A 492 44.05 24.71 76.26
C LEU A 492 42.61 24.51 75.73
N ALA A 493 41.66 25.35 76.16
CA ALA A 493 40.29 25.33 75.66
C ALA A 493 40.22 25.61 74.16
N ALA A 494 40.96 26.61 73.65
CA ALA A 494 41.04 26.89 72.22
C ALA A 494 41.68 25.74 71.43
N LEU A 495 42.71 25.06 71.97
CA LEU A 495 43.31 23.90 71.33
C LEU A 495 42.36 22.69 71.28
N VAL A 496 41.65 22.42 72.38
CA VAL A 496 40.64 21.34 72.42
C VAL A 496 39.45 21.66 71.51
N PHE A 497 39.01 22.92 71.44
CA PHE A 497 37.98 23.34 70.49
C PHE A 497 38.45 23.24 69.05
N ALA A 498 39.69 23.64 68.74
CA ALA A 498 40.27 23.48 67.40
C ALA A 498 40.47 22.00 67.01
N LEU A 499 40.78 21.13 67.96
CA LEU A 499 40.81 19.67 67.73
C LEU A 499 39.42 19.06 67.59
N ALA A 500 38.42 19.55 68.33
CA ALA A 500 37.03 19.11 68.21
C ALA A 500 36.42 19.57 66.87
N VAL A 501 36.61 20.83 66.49
CA VAL A 501 36.25 21.35 65.17
C VAL A 501 37.05 20.65 64.08
N GLY A 502 38.34 20.41 64.28
CA GLY A 502 39.17 19.63 63.34
C GLY A 502 38.71 18.18 63.17
N ALA A 503 38.22 17.55 64.24
CA ALA A 503 37.66 16.20 64.20
C ALA A 503 36.24 16.16 63.59
N VAL A 504 35.41 17.18 63.85
CA VAL A 504 34.10 17.34 63.20
C VAL A 504 34.27 17.67 61.72
N VAL A 505 35.22 18.52 61.35
CA VAL A 505 35.57 18.78 59.94
C VAL A 505 36.21 17.55 59.31
N ALA A 506 37.02 16.77 60.01
CA ALA A 506 37.54 15.50 59.48
C ALA A 506 36.44 14.44 59.31
N LEU A 507 35.45 14.39 60.19
CA LEU A 507 34.26 13.55 60.04
C LEU A 507 33.40 14.02 58.87
N VAL A 508 33.08 15.31 58.77
CA VAL A 508 32.29 15.88 57.65
C VAL A 508 33.05 15.80 56.32
N VAL A 509 34.39 15.89 56.31
CA VAL A 509 35.19 15.67 55.09
C VAL A 509 35.25 14.18 54.75
N ALA A 510 35.28 13.26 55.71
CA ALA A 510 35.13 11.83 55.42
C ALA A 510 33.74 11.53 54.82
N ASP A 511 32.67 12.01 55.46
CA ASP A 511 31.27 11.96 55.02
C ASP A 511 31.07 12.57 53.61
N LEU A 512 31.92 13.51 53.20
CA LEU A 512 31.96 14.13 51.86
C LEU A 512 33.07 13.60 50.93
N THR A 513 33.82 12.56 51.32
CA THR A 513 34.87 11.92 50.50
C THR A 513 34.84 10.39 50.52
N GLU A 514 33.81 9.78 51.11
CA GLU A 514 33.45 8.39 50.85
C GLU A 514 33.03 8.27 49.38
N ALA A 515 33.97 7.84 48.54
CA ALA A 515 33.69 7.48 47.16
C ALA A 515 32.79 6.25 47.16
N THR A 516 31.57 6.41 46.65
CA THR A 516 30.66 5.29 46.37
C THR A 516 31.41 4.24 45.54
N PRO A 517 31.39 2.96 45.94
CA PRO A 517 32.00 1.92 45.13
C PRO A 517 31.36 1.90 43.74
N VAL A 518 32.18 1.58 42.74
CA VAL A 518 31.77 1.50 41.34
C VAL A 518 32.01 0.08 40.87
N HIS A 519 30.98 -0.55 40.32
CA HIS A 519 31.02 -1.90 39.79
C HIS A 519 30.69 -1.87 38.30
N ALA A 520 31.22 -2.82 37.53
CA ALA A 520 30.83 -2.99 36.14
C ALA A 520 29.52 -3.80 36.07
N VAL A 521 28.53 -3.32 35.32
CA VAL A 521 27.23 -3.99 35.16
C VAL A 521 27.44 -5.41 34.59
N PRO A 522 26.99 -6.48 35.27
CA PRO A 522 27.21 -7.86 34.83
C PRO A 522 26.34 -8.23 33.63
N THR A 523 26.79 -9.21 32.84
CA THR A 523 25.97 -9.81 31.79
C THR A 523 24.86 -10.66 32.42
N VAL A 524 23.62 -10.19 32.33
CA VAL A 524 22.42 -10.87 32.85
C VAL A 524 21.53 -11.49 31.76
N ALA A 525 21.96 -11.44 30.49
CA ALA A 525 21.31 -12.20 29.42
C ALA A 525 21.29 -13.71 29.75
N ASP A 526 20.28 -14.42 29.25
CA ASP A 526 19.99 -15.84 29.53
C ASP A 526 19.72 -16.18 31.02
N GLN A 527 19.68 -15.18 31.93
CA GLN A 527 19.23 -15.38 33.31
C GLN A 527 17.70 -15.29 33.43
N SER A 528 17.15 -15.91 34.48
CA SER A 528 15.79 -15.59 34.92
C SER A 528 15.74 -14.21 35.60
N VAL A 529 14.61 -13.49 35.45
CA VAL A 529 14.39 -12.16 36.06
C VAL A 529 14.71 -12.13 37.56
N GLY A 530 14.37 -13.21 38.29
CA GLY A 530 14.65 -13.31 39.73
C GLY A 530 16.14 -13.46 40.07
N SER A 531 16.93 -14.08 39.19
CA SER A 531 18.39 -14.19 39.32
C SER A 531 19.05 -12.87 38.95
N ALA A 532 18.75 -12.33 37.77
CA ALA A 532 19.29 -11.05 37.30
C ALA A 532 19.02 -9.91 38.30
N ARG A 533 17.80 -9.86 38.87
CA ARG A 533 17.45 -8.90 39.92
C ARG A 533 18.23 -9.12 41.22
N ALA A 534 18.51 -10.36 41.60
CA ALA A 534 19.30 -10.65 42.79
C ALA A 534 20.76 -10.22 42.61
N ASP A 535 21.40 -10.64 41.50
CA ASP A 535 22.78 -10.29 41.15
C ASP A 535 22.99 -8.76 41.13
N LEU A 536 22.10 -8.02 40.47
CA LEU A 536 22.16 -6.56 40.40
C LEU A 536 21.86 -5.86 41.74
N SER A 537 21.02 -6.47 42.60
CA SER A 537 20.72 -5.91 43.94
C SER A 537 21.82 -6.21 44.96
N GLU A 538 22.57 -7.32 44.81
CA GLU A 538 23.73 -7.64 45.66
C GLU A 538 24.89 -6.67 45.41
N LEU A 539 24.99 -6.13 44.18
CA LEU A 539 25.90 -5.04 43.79
C LEU A 539 25.40 -3.63 44.20
N GLY A 540 24.30 -3.53 44.96
CA GLY A 540 23.85 -2.28 45.58
C GLY A 540 23.07 -1.32 44.67
N TRP A 541 22.61 -1.75 43.50
CA TRP A 541 21.82 -0.91 42.58
C TRP A 541 20.31 -1.02 42.82
N GLU A 542 19.57 0.05 42.48
CA GLU A 542 18.11 0.01 42.43
C GLU A 542 17.65 -0.63 41.10
N VAL A 543 17.16 -1.88 41.16
CA VAL A 543 16.70 -2.59 39.96
C VAL A 543 15.28 -2.18 39.59
N VAL A 544 15.17 -1.32 38.58
CA VAL A 544 13.93 -1.06 37.84
C VAL A 544 13.74 -2.16 36.80
N VAL A 545 12.50 -2.55 36.51
CA VAL A 545 12.18 -3.48 35.41
C VAL A 545 11.46 -2.69 34.33
N GLU A 546 11.93 -2.81 33.08
CA GLU A 546 11.30 -2.27 31.87
C GLU A 546 10.89 -3.48 31.01
N GLU A 547 9.59 -3.64 30.83
CA GLU A 547 8.96 -4.75 30.10
C GLU A 547 8.83 -4.36 28.61
N VAL A 548 9.32 -5.21 27.70
CA VAL A 548 9.52 -4.89 26.27
C VAL A 548 9.17 -6.12 25.42
N ARG A 549 8.32 -5.98 24.39
CA ARG A 549 8.13 -7.04 23.38
C ARG A 549 9.29 -7.09 22.40
N ARG A 550 9.74 -8.28 22.03
CA ARG A 550 10.81 -8.50 21.05
C ARG A 550 10.62 -9.83 20.32
N ASP A 551 10.58 -9.75 19.00
CA ASP A 551 10.43 -10.91 18.11
C ASP A 551 11.52 -11.95 18.35
N GLY A 552 11.13 -13.24 18.39
CA GLY A 552 12.03 -14.36 18.67
C GLY A 552 12.44 -14.52 20.14
N THR A 553 11.71 -13.93 21.09
CA THR A 553 11.98 -14.08 22.54
C THR A 553 10.72 -14.44 23.33
N THR A 554 10.89 -15.11 24.46
CA THR A 554 9.80 -15.65 25.31
C THR A 554 9.45 -14.68 26.44
N ALA A 555 8.18 -14.60 26.82
CA ALA A 555 7.76 -13.81 27.97
C ALA A 555 8.50 -14.26 29.26
N GLY A 556 9.25 -13.33 29.86
CA GLY A 556 10.12 -13.57 31.03
C GLY A 556 11.62 -13.72 30.72
N ASP A 557 12.03 -13.75 29.45
CA ASP A 557 13.45 -13.77 29.08
C ASP A 557 14.14 -12.43 29.42
N VAL A 558 15.31 -12.46 30.05
CA VAL A 558 16.09 -11.24 30.32
C VAL A 558 16.86 -10.83 29.06
N LEU A 559 16.46 -9.72 28.47
CA LEU A 559 17.03 -9.18 27.22
C LEU A 559 18.36 -8.44 27.46
N GLY A 560 18.60 -7.95 28.68
CA GLY A 560 19.80 -7.21 29.06
C GLY A 560 19.52 -6.13 30.11
N THR A 561 20.38 -5.12 30.16
CA THR A 561 20.28 -3.97 31.07
C THR A 561 20.49 -2.65 30.35
N ARG A 562 19.99 -1.57 30.95
CA ARG A 562 20.35 -0.18 30.66
C ARG A 562 20.82 0.49 31.97
N PRO A 563 22.08 0.92 32.09
CA PRO A 563 23.16 0.83 31.10
C PRO A 563 23.57 -0.59 30.69
N ASP A 564 24.22 -0.71 29.54
CA ASP A 564 24.65 -2.00 28.96
C ASP A 564 25.71 -2.69 29.85
N ALA A 565 25.75 -4.02 29.77
CA ALA A 565 26.73 -4.84 30.49
C ALA A 565 28.18 -4.42 30.17
N GLY A 566 29.02 -4.32 31.20
CA GLY A 566 30.37 -3.77 31.14
C GLY A 566 30.47 -2.26 31.36
N THR A 567 29.35 -1.54 31.54
CA THR A 567 29.37 -0.13 31.97
C THR A 567 29.72 -0.03 33.46
N ASP A 568 30.65 0.85 33.84
CA ASP A 568 30.94 1.19 35.23
C ASP A 568 29.82 2.08 35.82
N LEU A 569 29.20 1.65 36.94
CA LEU A 569 28.09 2.34 37.60
C LEU A 569 28.25 2.33 39.13
N ALA A 570 27.85 3.40 39.83
CA ALA A 570 28.06 3.52 41.28
C ALA A 570 26.97 2.83 42.12
N GLU A 571 27.33 2.33 43.30
CA GLU A 571 26.37 1.83 44.29
C GLU A 571 25.30 2.89 44.61
N GLY A 572 24.03 2.47 44.65
CA GLY A 572 22.88 3.35 44.85
C GLY A 572 22.31 4.01 43.58
N GLU A 573 22.94 3.85 42.42
CA GLU A 573 22.33 4.23 41.13
C GLU A 573 21.33 3.16 40.64
N ALA A 574 20.45 3.54 39.70
CA ALA A 574 19.40 2.67 39.20
C ALA A 574 19.83 1.94 37.91
N VAL A 575 19.65 0.62 37.89
CA VAL A 575 19.82 -0.22 36.69
C VAL A 575 18.44 -0.63 36.20
N THR A 576 18.18 -0.40 34.91
CA THR A 576 16.94 -0.85 34.28
C THR A 576 17.16 -2.22 33.65
N LEU A 577 16.51 -3.25 34.19
CA LEU A 577 16.51 -4.61 33.68
C LEU A 577 15.47 -4.74 32.56
N LEU A 578 15.92 -5.07 31.35
CA LEU A 578 15.07 -5.26 30.18
C LEU A 578 14.55 -6.70 30.19
N VAL A 579 13.23 -6.87 30.32
CA VAL A 579 12.57 -8.18 30.36
C VAL A 579 11.60 -8.31 29.19
N SER A 580 11.62 -9.46 28.53
CA SER A 580 10.72 -9.73 27.42
C SER A 580 9.27 -9.95 27.88
N GLU A 581 8.33 -9.34 27.18
CA GLU A 581 6.90 -9.69 27.25
C GLU A 581 6.48 -10.75 26.21
N GLY A 582 7.42 -11.30 25.44
CA GLY A 582 7.17 -12.18 24.30
C GLY A 582 7.42 -11.47 22.95
N ALA A 583 6.97 -12.11 21.86
CA ALA A 583 7.02 -11.54 20.51
C ALA A 583 6.15 -10.27 20.38
N THR A 584 6.34 -9.49 19.32
CA THR A 584 5.44 -8.35 19.02
C THR A 584 4.04 -8.88 18.74
N LEU A 585 3.02 -8.28 19.35
CA LEU A 585 1.62 -8.58 19.01
C LEU A 585 1.21 -7.84 17.75
N VAL A 586 0.40 -8.48 16.90
CA VAL A 586 -0.19 -7.90 15.69
C VAL A 586 -1.67 -8.30 15.64
N ASP A 587 -2.52 -7.38 15.19
CA ASP A 587 -3.96 -7.62 15.04
C ASP A 587 -4.23 -8.67 13.95
N LEU A 588 -5.23 -9.53 14.14
CA LEU A 588 -5.59 -10.56 13.16
C LEU A 588 -6.15 -9.91 11.87
N PRO A 589 -5.55 -10.14 10.69
CA PRO A 589 -6.07 -9.62 9.45
C PRO A 589 -7.42 -10.28 9.11
N ALA A 590 -8.30 -9.54 8.43
CA ALA A 590 -9.65 -9.99 8.06
C ALA A 590 -9.65 -10.98 6.87
N VAL A 591 -8.90 -12.08 7.01
CA VAL A 591 -8.93 -13.24 6.10
C VAL A 591 -10.25 -13.98 6.33
N ALA A 592 -10.92 -14.39 5.25
CA ALA A 592 -12.25 -15.00 5.32
C ALA A 592 -12.42 -16.14 4.31
N ALA A 593 -13.41 -17.00 4.55
CA ALA A 593 -13.86 -17.97 3.56
C ALA A 593 -14.34 -17.27 2.27
N GLY A 594 -13.96 -17.80 1.11
CA GLY A 594 -14.20 -17.20 -0.21
C GLY A 594 -13.11 -16.24 -0.69
N MET A 595 -12.04 -16.03 0.08
CA MET A 595 -10.85 -15.28 -0.33
C MET A 595 -9.89 -16.14 -1.15
N ASP A 596 -9.16 -15.54 -2.09
CA ASP A 596 -8.12 -16.19 -2.87
C ASP A 596 -6.90 -16.58 -2.00
N LEU A 597 -6.23 -17.70 -2.30
CA LEU A 597 -5.06 -18.15 -1.55
C LEU A 597 -3.88 -17.16 -1.62
N GLU A 598 -3.61 -16.52 -2.76
CA GLU A 598 -2.53 -15.55 -2.89
C GLU A 598 -2.82 -14.32 -2.01
N GLU A 599 -4.05 -13.79 -2.05
CA GLU A 599 -4.47 -12.66 -1.21
C GLU A 599 -4.47 -13.00 0.30
N ALA A 600 -4.92 -14.20 0.67
CA ALA A 600 -4.90 -14.67 2.06
C ALA A 600 -3.46 -14.91 2.58
N THR A 601 -2.58 -15.46 1.74
CA THR A 601 -1.15 -15.68 2.05
C THR A 601 -0.44 -14.34 2.24
N ASP A 602 -0.70 -13.36 1.37
CA ASP A 602 -0.15 -12.01 1.49
C ASP A 602 -0.65 -11.29 2.76
N LEU A 603 -1.95 -11.38 3.09
CA LEU A 603 -2.52 -10.79 4.33
C LEU A 603 -1.82 -11.31 5.59
N LEU A 604 -1.68 -12.63 5.71
CA LEU A 604 -1.05 -13.25 6.88
C LEU A 604 0.42 -12.87 6.98
N THR A 605 1.17 -13.07 5.89
CA THR A 605 2.61 -12.74 5.82
C THR A 605 2.88 -11.27 6.16
N PHE A 606 1.97 -10.38 5.77
CA PHE A 606 2.05 -8.94 6.02
C PHE A 606 1.77 -8.54 7.47
N SER A 607 0.78 -9.15 8.11
CA SER A 607 0.62 -9.07 9.57
C SER A 607 1.76 -9.79 10.32
N GLY A 608 2.74 -10.37 9.61
CA GLY A 608 3.85 -11.11 10.19
C GLY A 608 3.42 -12.43 10.81
N LEU A 609 2.35 -13.04 10.30
CA LEU A 609 1.83 -14.35 10.67
C LEU A 609 2.25 -15.37 9.62
N GLU A 610 2.38 -16.64 10.00
CA GLU A 610 2.81 -17.69 9.07
C GLU A 610 1.58 -18.41 8.49
N PRO A 611 1.41 -18.52 7.16
CA PRO A 611 0.28 -19.23 6.56
C PRO A 611 0.49 -20.76 6.60
N ASP A 612 -0.31 -21.48 7.39
CA ASP A 612 -0.30 -22.95 7.46
C ASP A 612 -1.39 -23.55 6.56
N VAL A 613 -1.02 -23.90 5.32
CA VAL A 613 -1.97 -24.23 4.25
C VAL A 613 -2.26 -25.73 4.19
N THR A 614 -3.49 -26.11 4.55
CA THR A 614 -4.05 -27.45 4.35
C THR A 614 -4.99 -27.45 3.14
N ARG A 615 -4.74 -28.31 2.16
CA ARG A 615 -5.60 -28.47 0.97
C ARG A 615 -6.62 -29.61 1.13
N ARG A 616 -7.81 -29.47 0.53
CA ARG A 616 -8.84 -30.51 0.39
C ARG A 616 -9.66 -30.29 -0.87
N PHE A 617 -10.30 -31.32 -1.40
CA PHE A 617 -11.36 -31.14 -2.41
C PHE A 617 -12.62 -30.54 -1.78
N ASP A 618 -13.34 -29.70 -2.54
CA ASP A 618 -14.62 -29.10 -2.16
C ASP A 618 -15.50 -28.90 -3.41
N GLU A 619 -16.76 -29.29 -3.32
CA GLU A 619 -17.70 -29.32 -4.45
C GLU A 619 -18.37 -27.96 -4.73
N GLU A 620 -18.28 -27.01 -3.80
CA GLU A 620 -18.88 -25.66 -3.93
C GLU A 620 -17.81 -24.55 -4.08
N VAL A 621 -16.58 -24.79 -3.64
CA VAL A 621 -15.50 -23.78 -3.63
C VAL A 621 -14.48 -24.06 -4.75
N PRO A 622 -14.22 -23.10 -5.67
CA PRO A 622 -13.21 -23.25 -6.73
C PRO A 622 -11.79 -23.53 -6.20
N ALA A 623 -10.95 -24.14 -7.03
CA ALA A 623 -9.55 -24.39 -6.70
C ALA A 623 -8.80 -23.10 -6.31
N ASP A 624 -7.85 -23.24 -5.38
CA ASP A 624 -7.03 -22.17 -4.80
C ASP A 624 -7.79 -21.07 -4.03
N VAL A 625 -9.07 -21.31 -3.67
CA VAL A 625 -9.86 -20.43 -2.80
C VAL A 625 -9.92 -20.98 -1.36
N VAL A 626 -9.80 -20.10 -0.37
CA VAL A 626 -9.89 -20.40 1.07
C VAL A 626 -11.33 -20.80 1.44
N ILE A 627 -11.50 -21.98 2.03
CA ILE A 627 -12.78 -22.52 2.50
C ILE A 627 -13.04 -22.16 3.97
N SER A 628 -11.99 -22.15 4.81
CA SER A 628 -12.08 -21.75 6.22
C SER A 628 -10.72 -21.35 6.80
N VAL A 629 -10.74 -20.46 7.78
CA VAL A 629 -9.57 -20.02 8.57
C VAL A 629 -9.66 -20.63 9.98
N ALA A 630 -8.56 -20.67 10.72
CA ALA A 630 -8.55 -21.06 12.14
C ALA A 630 -9.30 -20.03 13.03
N ASP A 631 -10.49 -20.40 13.51
CA ASP A 631 -11.40 -19.52 14.28
C ASP A 631 -11.01 -19.32 15.78
N ASP A 632 -9.98 -20.00 16.29
CA ASP A 632 -9.66 -20.06 17.74
C ASP A 632 -8.43 -19.26 18.18
N LEU A 633 -7.85 -18.47 17.28
CA LEU A 633 -6.72 -17.57 17.59
C LEU A 633 -7.17 -16.33 18.39
N PRO A 634 -6.38 -15.85 19.37
CA PRO A 634 -6.66 -14.62 20.09
C PRO A 634 -6.36 -13.39 19.23
N ASP A 635 -7.20 -12.35 19.31
CA ASP A 635 -6.95 -11.04 18.70
C ASP A 635 -6.59 -10.01 19.79
N PRO A 636 -5.42 -9.34 19.75
CA PRO A 636 -4.29 -9.56 18.82
C PRO A 636 -3.48 -10.83 19.13
N VAL A 637 -2.72 -11.29 18.13
CA VAL A 637 -1.94 -12.54 18.13
C VAL A 637 -0.43 -12.27 18.12
N GLU A 638 0.41 -13.23 18.52
CA GLU A 638 1.88 -13.09 18.45
C GLU A 638 2.40 -13.19 17.01
N ARG A 639 3.30 -12.27 16.62
CA ARG A 639 4.02 -12.31 15.34
C ARG A 639 4.81 -13.61 15.22
N GLY A 640 4.68 -14.29 14.08
CA GLY A 640 5.21 -15.62 13.81
C GLY A 640 4.25 -16.76 14.17
N THR A 641 3.03 -16.47 14.63
CA THR A 641 2.01 -17.51 14.86
C THR A 641 1.55 -18.12 13.52
N PRO A 642 1.51 -19.46 13.38
CA PRO A 642 0.93 -20.11 12.23
C PRO A 642 -0.60 -20.00 12.26
N VAL A 643 -1.19 -19.56 11.15
CA VAL A 643 -2.64 -19.45 10.95
C VAL A 643 -3.09 -20.51 9.95
N GLY A 644 -3.91 -21.45 10.42
CA GLY A 644 -4.44 -22.52 9.59
C GLY A 644 -5.38 -21.99 8.51
N LEU A 645 -5.03 -22.22 7.25
CA LEU A 645 -5.89 -22.01 6.08
C LEU A 645 -6.30 -23.35 5.49
N VAL A 646 -7.60 -23.60 5.39
CA VAL A 646 -8.15 -24.73 4.63
C VAL A 646 -8.51 -24.23 3.24
N VAL A 647 -7.88 -24.77 2.21
CA VAL A 647 -8.00 -24.32 0.81
C VAL A 647 -8.59 -25.42 -0.06
N SER A 648 -9.37 -25.03 -1.07
CA SER A 648 -9.92 -25.95 -2.05
C SER A 648 -8.88 -26.33 -3.12
N ASP A 649 -8.77 -27.62 -3.44
CA ASP A 649 -8.20 -28.11 -4.70
C ASP A 649 -9.25 -28.16 -5.83
N GLY A 650 -10.47 -27.66 -5.56
CA GLY A 650 -11.64 -27.74 -6.43
C GLY A 650 -12.47 -29.01 -6.18
N PRO A 651 -13.47 -29.28 -7.04
CA PRO A 651 -14.28 -30.49 -6.96
C PRO A 651 -13.46 -31.78 -7.14
N GLU A 652 -13.89 -32.88 -6.52
CA GLU A 652 -13.16 -34.16 -6.58
C GLU A 652 -13.15 -34.72 -8.03
N PRO A 653 -11.96 -35.06 -8.59
CA PRO A 653 -11.84 -35.62 -9.94
C PRO A 653 -12.65 -36.90 -10.14
N ARG A 654 -13.13 -37.10 -11.37
CA ARG A 654 -14.05 -38.19 -11.74
C ARG A 654 -13.35 -39.21 -12.63
N THR A 655 -13.36 -40.48 -12.22
CA THR A 655 -12.78 -41.58 -13.02
C THR A 655 -13.78 -42.07 -14.06
N ILE A 656 -13.39 -42.11 -15.34
CA ILE A 656 -14.20 -42.68 -16.42
C ILE A 656 -14.31 -44.21 -16.26
N PRO A 657 -15.51 -44.81 -16.22
CA PRO A 657 -15.68 -46.25 -16.03
C PRO A 657 -14.96 -47.12 -17.07
N GLY A 658 -14.53 -48.31 -16.62
CA GLY A 658 -13.69 -49.23 -17.39
C GLY A 658 -14.42 -50.01 -18.50
N ASP A 659 -15.75 -50.03 -18.48
CA ASP A 659 -16.61 -50.99 -19.16
C ASP A 659 -17.58 -50.36 -20.20
N LEU A 660 -17.39 -49.08 -20.53
CA LEU A 660 -18.28 -48.32 -21.44
C LEU A 660 -18.28 -48.83 -22.90
N ALA A 661 -17.16 -49.41 -23.37
CA ALA A 661 -17.02 -49.89 -24.74
C ALA A 661 -17.94 -51.11 -25.01
N GLY A 662 -18.69 -51.06 -26.11
CA GLY A 662 -19.70 -52.05 -26.48
C GLY A 662 -21.06 -51.89 -25.76
N GLN A 663 -21.23 -50.88 -24.90
CA GLN A 663 -22.54 -50.55 -24.32
C GLN A 663 -23.37 -49.64 -25.24
N PRO A 664 -24.72 -49.62 -25.12
CA PRO A 664 -25.57 -48.67 -25.85
C PRO A 664 -25.28 -47.22 -25.48
N GLN A 665 -25.31 -46.32 -26.47
CA GLN A 665 -25.08 -44.88 -26.29
C GLN A 665 -25.82 -44.28 -25.08
N ASP A 666 -27.14 -44.50 -24.98
CA ASP A 666 -27.98 -43.94 -23.92
C ASP A 666 -27.52 -44.35 -22.51
N ALA A 667 -26.96 -45.56 -22.35
CA ALA A 667 -26.47 -46.06 -21.08
C ALA A 667 -25.14 -45.40 -20.68
N VAL A 668 -24.24 -45.21 -21.66
CA VAL A 668 -22.94 -44.55 -21.44
C VAL A 668 -23.12 -43.06 -21.15
N VAL A 669 -23.97 -42.37 -21.92
CA VAL A 669 -24.33 -40.96 -21.66
C VAL A 669 -24.99 -40.81 -20.30
N GLY A 670 -25.88 -41.72 -19.91
CA GLY A 670 -26.47 -41.75 -18.57
C GLY A 670 -25.42 -41.89 -17.46
N ALA A 671 -24.54 -42.88 -17.56
CA ALA A 671 -23.50 -43.14 -16.56
C ALA A 671 -22.50 -41.97 -16.40
N LEU A 672 -22.09 -41.34 -17.51
CA LEU A 672 -21.22 -40.15 -17.47
C LEU A 672 -21.95 -38.93 -16.88
N THR A 673 -23.25 -38.78 -17.17
CA THR A 673 -24.08 -37.71 -16.58
C THR A 673 -24.27 -37.92 -15.05
N GLU A 674 -24.46 -39.16 -14.59
CA GLU A 674 -24.52 -39.47 -13.15
C GLU A 674 -23.19 -39.19 -12.43
N LEU A 675 -22.06 -39.30 -13.13
CA LEU A 675 -20.73 -38.90 -12.64
C LEU A 675 -20.48 -37.39 -12.67
N GLY A 676 -21.43 -36.57 -13.15
CA GLY A 676 -21.26 -35.12 -13.24
C GLY A 676 -20.28 -34.70 -14.34
N LEU A 677 -20.32 -35.38 -15.49
CA LEU A 677 -19.51 -35.07 -16.67
C LEU A 677 -20.41 -34.66 -17.85
N ALA A 678 -19.97 -33.68 -18.61
CA ALA A 678 -20.58 -33.35 -19.89
C ALA A 678 -20.21 -34.41 -20.94
N THR A 679 -21.08 -34.61 -21.93
CA THR A 679 -20.83 -35.56 -23.01
C THR A 679 -21.01 -34.89 -24.38
N ASP A 680 -20.07 -35.12 -25.27
CA ASP A 680 -20.21 -34.85 -26.70
C ASP A 680 -20.26 -36.19 -27.44
N VAL A 681 -21.15 -36.34 -28.42
CA VAL A 681 -21.41 -37.63 -29.08
C VAL A 681 -20.98 -37.55 -30.54
N GLN A 682 -19.88 -38.23 -30.85
CA GLN A 682 -19.34 -38.32 -32.20
C GLN A 682 -19.66 -39.68 -32.82
N GLY A 683 -20.01 -39.70 -34.11
CA GLY A 683 -20.43 -40.91 -34.81
C GLY A 683 -19.40 -41.39 -35.82
N GLU A 684 -18.79 -42.54 -35.61
CA GLU A 684 -17.80 -43.15 -36.52
C GLU A 684 -18.35 -44.45 -37.14
N PHE A 685 -17.94 -44.78 -38.38
CA PHE A 685 -18.31 -46.05 -39.01
C PHE A 685 -17.37 -47.17 -38.53
N SER A 686 -17.93 -48.31 -38.11
CA SER A 686 -17.16 -49.47 -37.65
C SER A 686 -17.67 -50.77 -38.27
N ASP A 687 -16.73 -51.61 -38.70
CA ASP A 687 -16.97 -52.96 -39.20
C ASP A 687 -17.07 -54.02 -38.08
N ASP A 688 -16.61 -53.70 -36.87
CA ASP A 688 -16.49 -54.63 -35.74
C ASP A 688 -17.48 -54.35 -34.59
N VAL A 689 -18.20 -53.21 -34.64
CA VAL A 689 -19.13 -52.75 -33.58
C VAL A 689 -20.50 -52.43 -34.17
N ASP A 690 -21.55 -53.08 -33.65
CA ASP A 690 -22.94 -52.85 -34.09
C ASP A 690 -23.39 -51.38 -33.92
N ALA A 691 -24.24 -50.90 -34.83
CA ALA A 691 -24.71 -49.52 -34.84
C ALA A 691 -25.48 -49.15 -33.56
N GLY A 692 -25.15 -48.00 -32.96
CA GLY A 692 -25.70 -47.51 -31.69
C GLY A 692 -24.97 -47.98 -30.42
N LEU A 693 -23.91 -48.80 -30.56
CA LEU A 693 -23.00 -49.13 -29.47
C LEU A 693 -21.76 -48.20 -29.46
N VAL A 694 -21.23 -47.94 -28.28
CA VAL A 694 -20.03 -47.11 -28.08
C VAL A 694 -18.77 -47.88 -28.47
N ILE A 695 -17.95 -47.30 -29.35
CA ILE A 695 -16.62 -47.79 -29.74
C ILE A 695 -15.61 -47.49 -28.62
N GLY A 696 -15.66 -46.29 -28.05
CA GLY A 696 -14.81 -45.85 -26.95
C GLY A 696 -15.12 -44.42 -26.51
N THR A 697 -14.29 -43.88 -25.62
CA THR A 697 -14.37 -42.50 -25.14
C THR A 697 -13.03 -41.79 -25.26
N ALA A 698 -13.05 -40.45 -25.35
CA ALA A 698 -11.88 -39.60 -25.15
C ALA A 698 -12.20 -38.49 -24.13
N PRO A 699 -11.52 -38.42 -22.97
CA PRO A 699 -10.50 -39.36 -22.47
C PRO A 699 -11.00 -40.80 -22.29
N GLY A 700 -10.05 -41.75 -22.28
CA GLY A 700 -10.35 -43.17 -22.29
C GLY A 700 -10.79 -43.75 -20.95
N ALA A 701 -11.31 -44.97 -21.00
CA ALA A 701 -11.62 -45.80 -19.84
C ALA A 701 -10.50 -45.80 -18.79
N GLY A 702 -10.84 -45.46 -17.54
CA GLY A 702 -9.90 -45.37 -16.42
C GLY A 702 -9.10 -44.06 -16.32
N ALA A 703 -9.33 -43.07 -17.20
CA ALA A 703 -8.78 -41.73 -17.02
C ALA A 703 -9.51 -40.99 -15.88
N GLU A 704 -8.77 -40.16 -15.15
CA GLU A 704 -9.31 -39.17 -14.23
C GLU A 704 -9.50 -37.85 -14.99
N VAL A 705 -10.66 -37.21 -14.81
CA VAL A 705 -11.03 -35.95 -15.47
C VAL A 705 -11.71 -35.00 -14.48
N ASP A 706 -11.61 -33.70 -14.75
CA ASP A 706 -12.23 -32.69 -13.90
C ASP A 706 -13.76 -32.79 -13.91
N ARG A 707 -14.39 -32.37 -12.82
CA ARG A 707 -15.86 -32.28 -12.74
C ARG A 707 -16.40 -31.35 -13.83
N ASP A 708 -17.57 -31.70 -14.39
CA ASP A 708 -18.26 -30.99 -15.47
C ASP A 708 -17.46 -30.85 -16.79
N SER A 709 -16.28 -31.50 -16.89
CA SER A 709 -15.52 -31.62 -18.14
C SER A 709 -16.27 -32.44 -19.20
N THR A 710 -15.93 -32.23 -20.47
CA THR A 710 -16.57 -32.90 -21.60
C THR A 710 -15.82 -34.15 -22.02
N VAL A 711 -16.48 -35.30 -21.96
CA VAL A 711 -16.01 -36.59 -22.50
C VAL A 711 -16.63 -36.81 -23.88
N GLU A 712 -15.79 -37.01 -24.89
CA GLU A 712 -16.20 -37.46 -26.22
C GLU A 712 -16.61 -38.93 -26.14
N VAL A 713 -17.81 -39.26 -26.61
CA VAL A 713 -18.36 -40.61 -26.69
C VAL A 713 -18.47 -40.99 -28.17
N VAL A 714 -17.60 -41.89 -28.62
CA VAL A 714 -17.53 -42.33 -30.02
C VAL A 714 -18.50 -43.49 -30.22
N VAL A 715 -19.55 -43.29 -31.01
CA VAL A 715 -20.63 -44.26 -31.27
C VAL A 715 -20.51 -44.84 -32.67
N SER A 716 -20.69 -46.16 -32.80
CA SER A 716 -20.73 -46.82 -34.10
C SER A 716 -21.98 -46.43 -34.88
N GLN A 717 -21.81 -45.97 -36.12
CA GLN A 717 -22.87 -45.89 -37.13
C GLN A 717 -23.09 -47.23 -37.86
N GLY A 718 -22.34 -48.28 -37.50
CA GLY A 718 -22.21 -49.52 -38.26
C GLY A 718 -21.23 -49.38 -39.43
N PRO A 719 -21.21 -50.34 -40.37
CA PRO A 719 -20.31 -50.30 -41.52
C PRO A 719 -20.69 -49.19 -42.51
N ASP A 720 -19.69 -48.53 -43.12
CA ASP A 720 -19.87 -47.53 -44.19
C ASP A 720 -20.30 -48.21 -45.50
N LEU A 721 -21.61 -48.48 -45.60
CA LEU A 721 -22.23 -49.11 -46.77
C LEU A 721 -22.68 -48.06 -47.80
N VAL A 722 -22.36 -48.34 -49.06
CA VAL A 722 -22.81 -47.59 -50.23
C VAL A 722 -23.54 -48.52 -51.19
N THR A 723 -24.61 -48.01 -51.82
CA THR A 723 -25.37 -48.76 -52.82
C THR A 723 -24.65 -48.73 -54.16
N VAL A 724 -24.48 -49.90 -54.82
CA VAL A 724 -23.91 -49.97 -56.17
C VAL A 724 -24.86 -49.28 -57.18
N PRO A 725 -24.41 -48.23 -57.89
CA PRO A 725 -25.24 -47.47 -58.82
C PRO A 725 -25.50 -48.23 -60.13
N ASP A 726 -26.56 -47.83 -60.84
CA ASP A 726 -26.85 -48.36 -62.18
C ASP A 726 -25.97 -47.69 -63.24
N VAL A 727 -24.92 -48.40 -63.69
CA VAL A 727 -24.02 -47.93 -64.75
C VAL A 727 -24.53 -48.23 -66.16
N SER A 728 -25.63 -48.97 -66.34
CA SER A 728 -26.11 -49.39 -67.67
C SER A 728 -26.52 -48.21 -68.57
N GLY A 729 -26.92 -47.09 -67.95
CA GLY A 729 -27.21 -45.83 -68.64
C GLY A 729 -25.99 -44.97 -69.00
N ALA A 730 -24.77 -45.32 -68.56
CA ALA A 730 -23.60 -44.44 -68.63
C ALA A 730 -23.05 -44.22 -70.06
N GLY A 731 -23.35 -45.12 -71.01
CA GLY A 731 -23.02 -44.98 -72.43
C GLY A 731 -21.52 -45.06 -72.80
N SER A 732 -20.61 -45.10 -71.82
CA SER A 732 -19.18 -45.34 -72.01
C SER A 732 -18.56 -45.93 -70.75
N LEU A 733 -17.45 -46.68 -70.89
CA LEU A 733 -16.72 -47.23 -69.75
C LEU A 733 -16.21 -46.14 -68.80
N ALA A 734 -15.73 -45.00 -69.31
CA ALA A 734 -15.28 -43.89 -68.48
C ALA A 734 -16.41 -43.36 -67.58
N ALA A 735 -17.58 -43.08 -68.15
CA ALA A 735 -18.72 -42.61 -67.36
C ALA A 735 -19.27 -43.64 -66.37
N ALA A 736 -19.04 -44.95 -66.60
CA ALA A 736 -19.36 -46.00 -65.62
C ALA A 736 -18.35 -46.04 -64.47
N VAL A 737 -17.06 -45.82 -64.75
CA VAL A 737 -16.02 -45.65 -63.72
C VAL A 737 -16.29 -44.38 -62.91
N ASP A 738 -16.54 -43.24 -63.57
CA ASP A 738 -16.89 -41.97 -62.91
C ASP A 738 -18.10 -42.12 -61.97
N ALA A 739 -19.12 -42.91 -62.37
CA ALA A 739 -20.31 -43.17 -61.57
C ALA A 739 -20.04 -44.07 -60.35
N LEU A 740 -19.14 -45.05 -60.46
CA LEU A 740 -18.71 -45.88 -59.34
C LEU A 740 -17.83 -45.08 -58.37
N GLU A 741 -16.85 -44.33 -58.88
CA GLU A 741 -15.97 -43.49 -58.06
C GLU A 741 -16.77 -42.38 -57.33
N ALA A 742 -17.78 -41.78 -57.98
CA ALA A 742 -18.69 -40.84 -57.35
C ALA A 742 -19.60 -41.46 -56.27
N ALA A 743 -19.86 -42.77 -56.33
CA ALA A 743 -20.51 -43.52 -55.25
C ALA A 743 -19.53 -43.96 -54.14
N GLY A 744 -18.23 -43.69 -54.29
CA GLY A 744 -17.18 -44.12 -53.37
C GLY A 744 -16.76 -45.58 -53.57
N LEU A 745 -16.94 -46.13 -54.77
CA LEU A 745 -16.58 -47.51 -55.14
C LEU A 745 -15.34 -47.53 -56.04
N VAL A 746 -14.60 -48.64 -56.03
CA VAL A 746 -13.40 -48.81 -56.86
C VAL A 746 -13.77 -49.62 -58.11
N ALA A 747 -13.51 -49.08 -59.29
CA ALA A 747 -13.74 -49.80 -60.54
C ALA A 747 -12.91 -51.11 -60.60
N GLY A 748 -13.58 -52.19 -60.98
CA GLY A 748 -13.04 -53.54 -60.93
C GLY A 748 -12.30 -54.00 -62.19
N ASP A 749 -12.35 -55.31 -62.44
CA ASP A 749 -12.03 -55.85 -63.75
C ASP A 749 -13.18 -55.58 -64.72
N VAL A 750 -12.87 -55.52 -66.02
CA VAL A 750 -13.84 -55.19 -67.07
C VAL A 750 -14.03 -56.39 -67.97
N GLU A 751 -15.20 -57.02 -67.91
CA GLU A 751 -15.53 -58.23 -68.67
C GLU A 751 -16.39 -57.90 -69.89
N GLY A 752 -15.88 -58.18 -71.09
CA GLY A 752 -16.65 -58.06 -72.34
C GLY A 752 -15.82 -57.60 -73.54
N PRO A 753 -16.45 -57.25 -74.67
CA PRO A 753 -15.74 -56.73 -75.83
C PRO A 753 -15.27 -55.29 -75.59
N ALA A 754 -14.04 -54.95 -75.98
CA ALA A 754 -13.44 -53.61 -75.84
C ALA A 754 -14.10 -52.49 -76.68
N THR A 755 -15.30 -52.73 -77.20
CA THR A 755 -16.15 -51.79 -77.96
C THR A 755 -17.62 -51.84 -77.51
N GLY A 756 -17.95 -52.67 -76.49
CA GLY A 756 -19.28 -52.75 -75.91
C GLY A 756 -19.58 -51.62 -74.94
N THR A 757 -20.83 -51.50 -74.56
CA THR A 757 -21.33 -50.53 -73.57
C THR A 757 -21.52 -51.19 -72.20
N PRO A 758 -21.32 -50.46 -71.08
CA PRO A 758 -21.64 -50.97 -69.75
C PRO A 758 -23.09 -51.48 -69.68
N SER A 759 -23.27 -52.73 -69.28
CA SER A 759 -24.57 -53.41 -69.20
C SER A 759 -24.92 -53.89 -67.80
N GLY A 760 -23.93 -54.02 -66.91
CA GLY A 760 -24.13 -54.39 -65.51
C GLY A 760 -22.85 -54.34 -64.68
N THR A 761 -22.97 -54.68 -63.41
CA THR A 761 -21.88 -54.70 -62.42
C THR A 761 -21.87 -56.00 -61.62
N THR A 762 -20.73 -56.36 -61.06
CA THR A 762 -20.61 -57.37 -59.99
C THR A 762 -19.74 -56.81 -58.85
N PRO A 763 -20.25 -56.61 -57.62
CA PRO A 763 -21.63 -56.81 -57.16
C PRO A 763 -22.68 -56.01 -57.94
N GLY A 764 -23.92 -56.49 -57.92
CA GLY A 764 -25.00 -56.02 -58.78
C GLY A 764 -25.60 -54.66 -58.36
N VAL A 765 -26.19 -53.98 -59.33
CA VAL A 765 -26.95 -52.73 -59.13
C VAL A 765 -27.95 -52.86 -57.98
N GLY A 766 -27.93 -51.89 -57.06
CA GLY A 766 -28.82 -51.88 -55.90
C GLY A 766 -28.38 -52.76 -54.72
N GLN A 767 -27.25 -53.47 -54.81
CA GLN A 767 -26.65 -54.12 -53.64
C GLN A 767 -25.89 -53.11 -52.78
N GLU A 768 -25.94 -53.28 -51.47
CA GLU A 768 -25.13 -52.52 -50.51
C GLU A 768 -23.79 -53.22 -50.29
N VAL A 769 -22.69 -52.46 -50.38
CA VAL A 769 -21.32 -52.93 -50.22
C VAL A 769 -20.50 -51.87 -49.48
N ARG A 770 -19.36 -52.21 -48.87
CA ARG A 770 -18.52 -51.22 -48.18
C ARG A 770 -18.01 -50.14 -49.14
N ARG A 771 -17.87 -48.90 -48.68
CA ARG A 771 -17.10 -47.88 -49.41
C ARG A 771 -15.68 -48.39 -49.69
N GLY A 772 -15.17 -48.10 -50.89
CA GLY A 772 -13.91 -48.65 -51.39
C GLY A 772 -13.99 -50.09 -51.91
N SER A 773 -15.16 -50.75 -51.87
CA SER A 773 -15.33 -52.08 -52.48
C SER A 773 -15.05 -52.05 -53.98
N ARG A 774 -14.42 -53.12 -54.47
CA ARG A 774 -14.19 -53.33 -55.90
C ARG A 774 -15.47 -53.79 -56.58
N VAL A 775 -15.82 -53.15 -57.71
CA VAL A 775 -17.02 -53.46 -58.50
C VAL A 775 -16.64 -53.67 -59.96
N ASP A 776 -16.66 -54.93 -60.39
CA ASP A 776 -16.33 -55.34 -61.75
C ASP A 776 -17.44 -54.90 -62.73
N ILE A 777 -17.07 -54.49 -63.94
CA ILE A 777 -17.99 -53.89 -64.93
C ILE A 777 -18.17 -54.85 -66.11
N THR A 778 -19.41 -55.21 -66.43
CA THR A 778 -19.75 -56.01 -67.62
C THR A 778 -20.04 -55.09 -68.81
N LEU A 779 -19.48 -55.42 -69.98
CA LEU A 779 -19.76 -54.77 -71.27
C LEU A 779 -20.52 -55.72 -72.20
N GLU A 780 -21.50 -55.18 -72.92
CA GLU A 780 -22.25 -55.87 -74.00
C GLU A 780 -22.08 -55.14 -75.35
#